data_AF-A0AAV2KMH0-F1
#
_entry.id   AF-A0AAV2KMH0-F1
#
_cell.length_a   1.000
_cell.length_b   1.000
_cell.length_c   1.000
_cell.angle_alpha   90.00
_cell.angle_beta   90.00
_cell.angle_gamma   90.00
#
_symmetry.space_group_name_H-M   'P 1'
#
loop_
_entity.id
_entity.type
_entity.pdbx_description
1 polymer ?
#
loop_
_entity_poly.entity_id
_entity_poly.type
_entity_poly.pdbx_seq_one_letter_code
_entity_poly.pdbx_strand_id
1 'polypeptide(L)'
;MCVTMGDISDLDRQIEQLRRCELIKENEVKALCAKAREILVEESNVQRVDSPVTVCGDIHGQFYDLKELFRVGGDVPETNYLFMGDFVDRGFYSVETFLLLLALKVRYPDRITLIRGNHESRQITQVYGFYDECLRKYGSVTVWRYCTEIFDYLSLSAIIDGKIFCVHGGLSPSIQTLDQIRTIDRKQEVPHDGPMCDLLWSDPEDTTGWGVSPRGAGYLFGSDVVAQFNAANDIHMICRAHQLVMEGYKWHFNETVLTVWSAPNYCYRCGNVAAILELDEHLQREFIIFEAAPQETRGIPSKKPVADYFLPGSVRRADPCPSSGVGTLQRLLPLSPRPRARVMESQVEMLQRLRASFSSRVTVPESFRRSQLLQLQSLLQENEQLLLDALHKDLAKPKFEAVLSELAIVANELIFALSNLRSWLQLEHVTRTMPTQADACYVRREPLGVVLIIGPWNYPIHLLLLPLVAAIAAGNCVVIKPSEVTPSVAEVIAELIPKYLSQDCFSVFCGGAEETKALLQNKFDHIFYTGSQVVARSVLVAAAQHLTPVTLELGGKTPCFIHERVDMMAAARRLIWAKFFNAGQSCVAPDYVLCSAETRDALLPALAQSLSHFYGEKPQGSPDLGRIVSGRHWTRLNAMLQRSRGRVVLGGQVCEEDRYIAPTVLVDVEEDDALMQEEIFGPLLPFLTVSSVDEAIDFMNRRDKPLALYVFSEDSKVVNTVLERTSSGGFCSNDGIVYMTVPGLPFGGVGASGFGNYHGRWGFETFSHQRAVLLRTWPMEMINGLRYPPYTEKNLTWLRWAAMPKNCTIM
;
A
#
# COMPACT_ATOMS: atom_id res chain seq x y z
N MET A 1 36.56 31.75 5.50
CA MET A 1 37.35 31.99 6.72
C MET A 1 38.40 30.89 6.83
N CYS A 2 39.65 31.22 7.19
CA CYS A 2 40.74 30.25 7.24
C CYS A 2 40.59 29.29 8.43
N VAL A 3 40.44 28.00 8.14
CA VAL A 3 40.60 26.91 9.11
C VAL A 3 42.02 27.03 9.71
N THR A 4 42.16 27.04 11.04
CA THR A 4 43.48 27.18 11.68
C THR A 4 44.35 25.93 11.41
N MET A 5 45.69 26.04 11.40
CA MET A 5 46.56 24.87 11.14
C MET A 5 46.29 23.69 12.10
N GLY A 6 45.90 23.96 13.35
CA GLY A 6 45.51 22.92 14.31
C GLY A 6 44.20 22.23 13.94
N ASP A 7 43.21 22.98 13.48
CA ASP A 7 41.92 22.46 12.99
C ASP A 7 42.05 21.60 11.73
N ILE A 8 43.00 21.92 10.84
CA ILE A 8 43.28 21.15 9.63
C ILE A 8 43.90 19.79 9.99
N SER A 9 44.86 19.78 10.93
CA SER A 9 45.51 18.54 11.38
C SER A 9 44.53 17.55 12.01
N ASP A 10 43.51 18.02 12.75
CA ASP A 10 42.49 17.15 13.33
C ASP A 10 41.50 16.62 12.29
N LEU A 11 41.15 17.44 11.29
CA LEU A 11 40.25 17.04 10.20
C LEU A 11 40.92 16.01 9.27
N ASP A 12 42.19 16.20 8.91
CA ASP A 12 42.94 15.24 8.09
C ASP A 12 43.06 13.88 8.79
N ARG A 13 43.28 13.89 10.12
CA ARG A 13 43.26 12.67 10.95
C ARG A 13 41.88 12.00 10.96
N GLN A 14 40.79 12.77 11.08
CA GLN A 14 39.42 12.24 11.02
C GLN A 14 39.11 11.61 9.65
N ILE A 15 39.54 12.24 8.56
CA ILE A 15 39.40 11.70 7.19
C ILE A 15 40.15 10.38 7.07
N GLU A 16 41.41 10.32 7.53
CA GLU A 16 42.22 9.11 7.47
C GLU A 16 41.59 7.96 8.27
N GLN A 17 41.04 8.27 9.45
CA GLN A 17 40.30 7.33 10.29
C GLN A 17 39.01 6.84 9.60
N LEU A 18 38.20 7.74 9.05
CA LEU A 18 36.99 7.38 8.32
C LEU A 18 37.29 6.55 7.07
N ARG A 19 38.39 6.82 6.34
CA ARG A 19 38.85 6.01 5.18
C ARG A 19 39.21 4.56 5.55
N ARG A 20 39.55 4.31 6.81
CA ARG A 20 39.73 2.96 7.38
C ARG A 20 38.41 2.32 7.86
N CYS A 21 37.27 2.96 7.64
CA CYS A 21 35.96 2.56 8.16
C CYS A 21 35.91 2.59 9.71
N GLU A 22 36.69 3.47 10.34
CA GLU A 22 36.74 3.62 11.79
C GLU A 22 35.90 4.81 12.25
N LEU A 23 35.17 4.65 13.35
CA LEU A 23 34.30 5.70 13.90
C LEU A 23 35.09 6.81 14.58
N ILE A 24 34.80 8.06 14.23
CA ILE A 24 35.22 9.25 14.99
C ILE A 24 34.30 9.46 16.21
N LYS A 25 34.78 10.15 17.25
CA LYS A 25 34.04 10.32 18.51
C LYS A 25 32.80 11.20 18.32
N GLU A 26 31.77 11.03 19.16
CA GLU A 26 30.54 11.85 19.11
C GLU A 26 30.81 13.37 19.13
N ASN A 27 31.76 13.83 19.96
CA ASN A 27 32.16 15.24 20.01
C ASN A 27 32.86 15.71 18.72
N GLU A 28 33.57 14.82 18.04
CA GLU A 28 34.23 15.10 16.75
C GLU A 28 33.17 15.17 15.64
N VAL A 29 32.16 14.28 15.64
CA VAL A 29 31.00 14.35 14.75
C VAL A 29 30.27 15.69 14.91
N LYS A 30 30.03 16.11 16.15
CA LYS A 30 29.40 17.40 16.46
C LYS A 30 30.18 18.58 15.87
N ALA A 31 31.50 18.59 16.07
CA ALA A 31 32.37 19.65 15.56
C ALA A 31 32.43 19.65 14.03
N LEU A 32 32.46 18.47 13.40
CA LEU A 32 32.42 18.33 11.95
C LEU A 32 31.11 18.86 11.37
N CYS A 33 29.97 18.48 11.95
CA CYS A 33 28.66 18.98 11.53
C CYS A 33 28.58 20.51 11.68
N ALA A 34 29.08 21.07 12.77
CA ALA A 34 29.12 22.52 12.96
C ALA A 34 29.91 23.23 11.83
N LYS A 35 31.11 22.74 11.48
CA LYS A 35 31.92 23.28 10.38
C LYS A 35 31.23 23.10 9.01
N ALA A 36 30.58 21.96 8.77
CA ALA A 36 29.83 21.74 7.54
C ALA A 36 28.65 22.70 7.41
N ARG A 37 27.93 22.98 8.50
CA ARG A 37 26.83 23.93 8.51
C ARG A 37 27.26 25.33 8.12
N GLU A 38 28.44 25.78 8.56
CA GLU A 38 29.02 27.09 8.19
C GLU A 38 29.26 27.22 6.68
N ILE A 39 29.56 26.12 5.99
CA ILE A 39 29.74 26.09 4.53
C ILE A 39 28.39 25.99 3.82
N LEU A 40 27.58 25.00 4.20
CA LEU A 40 26.32 24.67 3.54
C LEU A 40 25.23 25.75 3.71
N VAL A 41 25.34 26.63 4.71
CA VAL A 41 24.39 27.73 4.91
C VAL A 41 24.52 28.83 3.83
N GLU A 42 25.73 29.02 3.29
CA GLU A 42 26.05 30.00 2.25
C GLU A 42 25.75 29.49 0.83
N GLU A 43 25.51 28.18 0.71
CA GLU A 43 25.20 27.53 -0.56
C GLU A 43 23.77 27.86 -1.06
N SER A 44 23.58 28.07 -2.36
CA SER A 44 22.26 28.15 -2.99
C SER A 44 21.59 26.77 -3.15
N ASN A 45 20.26 26.70 -3.33
CA ASN A 45 19.59 25.43 -3.65
C ASN A 45 20.00 24.86 -5.01
N VAL A 46 20.51 25.70 -5.92
CA VAL A 46 21.06 25.31 -7.21
C VAL A 46 22.55 25.65 -7.20
N GLN A 47 23.38 24.68 -6.84
CA GLN A 47 24.83 24.87 -6.80
C GLN A 47 25.41 25.00 -8.19
N ARG A 48 26.29 25.98 -8.40
CA ARG A 48 27.07 26.04 -9.63
C ARG A 48 28.29 25.14 -9.47
N VAL A 49 28.50 24.27 -10.45
CA VAL A 49 29.66 23.39 -10.53
C VAL A 49 30.32 23.62 -11.87
N ASP A 50 31.63 23.82 -11.89
CA ASP A 50 32.39 23.97 -13.13
C ASP A 50 33.05 22.62 -13.50
N SER A 51 33.14 22.31 -14.79
CA SER A 51 33.89 21.15 -15.27
C SER A 51 35.43 21.38 -15.18
N PRO A 52 36.27 20.33 -15.08
CA PRO A 52 35.93 18.90 -15.08
C PRO A 52 35.29 18.46 -13.76
N VAL A 53 34.36 17.52 -13.80
CA VAL A 53 33.69 16.97 -12.61
C VAL A 53 33.20 15.54 -12.81
N THR A 54 33.29 14.75 -11.75
CA THR A 54 32.74 13.39 -11.68
C THR A 54 31.41 13.40 -10.93
N VAL A 55 30.35 12.97 -11.60
CA VAL A 55 28.98 12.91 -11.08
C VAL A 55 28.67 11.50 -10.58
N CYS A 56 28.24 11.42 -9.33
CA CYS A 56 27.91 10.19 -8.61
C CYS A 56 26.41 10.16 -8.29
N GLY A 57 25.77 9.02 -8.52
CA GLY A 57 24.40 8.72 -8.09
C GLY A 57 24.34 8.21 -6.65
N ASP A 58 23.31 7.43 -6.35
CA ASP A 58 23.04 6.88 -5.02
C ASP A 58 24.20 6.01 -4.49
N ILE A 59 24.45 6.08 -3.17
CA ILE A 59 25.51 5.32 -2.46
C ILE A 59 24.95 4.40 -1.37
N HIS A 60 23.85 4.79 -0.70
CA HIS A 60 23.08 3.95 0.23
C HIS A 60 23.96 3.28 1.29
N GLY A 61 24.83 4.02 1.99
CA GLY A 61 25.65 3.50 3.09
C GLY A 61 26.61 2.35 2.73
N GLN A 62 26.87 2.12 1.44
CA GLN A 62 27.78 1.08 0.94
C GLN A 62 29.24 1.56 0.94
N PHE A 63 29.80 1.78 2.13
CA PHE A 63 31.13 2.40 2.34
C PHE A 63 32.28 1.81 1.50
N TYR A 64 32.38 0.48 1.38
CA TYR A 64 33.44 -0.14 0.60
C TYR A 64 33.28 0.08 -0.90
N ASP A 65 32.05 0.24 -1.37
CA ASP A 65 31.76 0.57 -2.76
C ASP A 65 32.02 2.07 -3.02
N LEU A 66 31.83 2.94 -2.02
CA LEU A 66 32.32 4.33 -2.08
C LEU A 66 33.86 4.41 -2.17
N LYS A 67 34.59 3.51 -1.49
CA LYS A 67 36.06 3.43 -1.65
C LYS A 67 36.45 2.98 -3.05
N GLU A 68 35.71 2.05 -3.62
CA GLU A 68 35.93 1.60 -4.99
C GLU A 68 35.65 2.73 -5.99
N LEU A 69 34.59 3.53 -5.75
CA LEU A 69 34.28 4.73 -6.51
C LEU A 69 35.47 5.70 -6.55
N PHE A 70 36.09 6.02 -5.41
CA PHE A 70 37.31 6.86 -5.39
C PHE A 70 38.52 6.19 -6.03
N ARG A 71 38.60 4.84 -5.99
CA ARG A 71 39.68 4.11 -6.65
C ARG A 71 39.59 4.22 -8.17
N VAL A 72 38.38 4.17 -8.73
CA VAL A 72 38.16 4.19 -10.18
C VAL A 72 38.01 5.59 -10.76
N GLY A 73 37.41 6.53 -10.02
CA GLY A 73 37.21 7.92 -10.45
C GLY A 73 38.32 8.90 -10.04
N GLY A 74 39.30 8.46 -9.24
CA GLY A 74 40.36 9.32 -8.71
C GLY A 74 40.08 9.82 -7.28
N ASP A 75 41.12 10.34 -6.60
CA ASP A 75 40.96 10.86 -5.24
C ASP A 75 40.85 12.39 -5.24
N VAL A 76 40.38 12.92 -4.13
CA VAL A 76 40.29 14.36 -3.84
C VAL A 76 41.60 14.78 -3.17
N PRO A 77 42.23 15.91 -3.53
CA PRO A 77 41.69 17.04 -4.30
C PRO A 77 41.92 17.04 -5.81
N GLU A 78 42.54 16.00 -6.37
CA GLU A 78 42.84 15.93 -7.80
C GLU A 78 41.58 15.84 -8.66
N THR A 79 40.50 15.27 -8.11
CA THR A 79 39.21 15.07 -8.77
C THR A 79 38.11 15.89 -8.09
N ASN A 80 37.28 16.56 -8.90
CA ASN A 80 36.06 17.23 -8.44
C ASN A 80 34.89 16.25 -8.44
N TYR A 81 34.05 16.28 -7.41
CA TYR A 81 32.89 15.40 -7.29
C TYR A 81 31.58 16.15 -7.06
N LEU A 82 30.52 15.64 -7.68
CA LEU A 82 29.13 15.98 -7.39
C LEU A 82 28.39 14.69 -7.00
N PHE A 83 27.94 14.59 -5.75
CA PHE A 83 27.14 13.46 -5.27
C PHE A 83 25.66 13.82 -5.19
N MET A 84 24.82 13.02 -5.87
CA MET A 84 23.39 13.26 -6.05
C MET A 84 22.50 12.62 -4.99
N GLY A 85 22.80 12.81 -3.70
CA GLY A 85 21.97 12.35 -2.59
C GLY A 85 22.02 10.85 -2.29
N ASP A 86 21.21 10.41 -1.34
CA ASP A 86 21.09 9.03 -0.88
C ASP A 86 22.43 8.44 -0.43
N PHE A 87 23.03 9.10 0.56
CA PHE A 87 24.31 8.73 1.16
C PHE A 87 24.16 7.66 2.25
N VAL A 88 23.01 7.63 2.89
CA VAL A 88 22.69 6.81 4.06
C VAL A 88 21.60 5.79 3.77
N ASP A 89 21.34 4.93 4.76
CA ASP A 89 20.38 3.82 4.72
C ASP A 89 20.76 2.71 3.74
N ARG A 90 20.10 1.55 3.82
CA ARG A 90 20.21 0.44 2.84
C ARG A 90 21.60 -0.20 2.67
N GLY A 91 22.63 0.29 3.38
CA GLY A 91 23.99 -0.24 3.49
C GLY A 91 24.46 -0.29 4.94
N PHE A 92 25.47 -1.11 5.24
CA PHE A 92 25.85 -1.42 6.63
C PHE A 92 26.63 -0.29 7.35
N TYR A 93 27.08 0.70 6.58
CA TYR A 93 28.07 1.70 7.00
C TYR A 93 27.64 3.12 6.60
N SER A 94 26.36 3.45 6.80
CA SER A 94 25.81 4.77 6.49
C SER A 94 26.51 5.89 7.28
N VAL A 95 26.87 5.62 8.54
CA VAL A 95 27.59 6.57 9.40
C VAL A 95 28.95 6.92 8.79
N GLU A 96 29.78 5.93 8.47
CA GLU A 96 31.10 6.15 7.91
C GLU A 96 31.02 6.76 6.50
N THR A 97 30.06 6.32 5.69
CA THR A 97 29.82 6.83 4.34
C THR A 97 29.51 8.32 4.37
N PHE A 98 28.48 8.73 5.13
CA PHE A 98 28.09 10.14 5.19
C PHE A 98 29.15 11.01 5.87
N LEU A 99 29.73 10.55 6.99
CA LEU A 99 30.74 11.34 7.68
C LEU A 99 32.03 11.51 6.86
N LEU A 100 32.42 10.53 6.04
CA LEU A 100 33.56 10.67 5.13
C LEU A 100 33.27 11.74 4.06
N LEU A 101 32.12 11.67 3.40
CA LEU A 101 31.70 12.69 2.42
C LEU A 101 31.61 14.07 3.04
N LEU A 102 31.07 14.18 4.26
CA LEU A 102 30.97 15.43 5.00
C LEU A 102 32.35 16.00 5.39
N ALA A 103 33.27 15.14 5.83
CA ALA A 103 34.64 15.53 6.14
C ALA A 103 35.40 16.02 4.91
N LEU A 104 35.23 15.34 3.77
CA LEU A 104 35.79 15.77 2.49
C LEU A 104 35.17 17.11 2.02
N LYS A 105 33.85 17.31 2.21
CA LYS A 105 33.19 18.59 1.95
C LYS A 105 33.77 19.72 2.80
N VAL A 106 33.98 19.50 4.10
CA VAL A 106 34.58 20.51 4.98
C VAL A 106 36.04 20.80 4.60
N ARG A 107 36.79 19.78 4.19
CA ARG A 107 38.22 19.91 3.86
C ARG A 107 38.47 20.54 2.48
N TYR A 108 37.60 20.26 1.53
CA TYR A 108 37.69 20.68 0.12
C TYR A 108 36.33 21.20 -0.37
N PRO A 109 35.83 22.32 0.17
CA PRO A 109 34.47 22.82 -0.08
C PRO A 109 34.18 23.10 -1.55
N ASP A 110 35.20 23.50 -2.33
CA ASP A 110 35.09 23.81 -3.76
C ASP A 110 35.28 22.59 -4.67
N ARG A 111 35.63 21.42 -4.10
CA ARG A 111 35.90 20.17 -4.83
C ARG A 111 34.84 19.10 -4.63
N ILE A 112 34.11 19.15 -3.51
CA ILE A 112 33.03 18.23 -3.18
C ILE A 112 31.72 19.01 -3.17
N THR A 113 30.78 18.62 -4.03
CA THR A 113 29.40 19.11 -4.01
C THR A 113 28.48 17.98 -3.56
N LEU A 114 27.67 18.24 -2.54
CA LEU A 114 26.67 17.30 -2.02
C LEU A 114 25.29 17.91 -2.20
N ILE A 115 24.41 17.23 -2.93
CA ILE A 115 23.00 17.60 -2.98
C ILE A 115 22.15 16.59 -2.20
N ARG A 116 20.99 17.04 -1.73
CA ARG A 116 20.09 16.27 -0.87
C ARG A 116 19.34 15.20 -1.68
N GLY A 117 19.27 13.98 -1.17
CA GLY A 117 18.38 12.91 -1.63
C GLY A 117 17.19 12.73 -0.71
N ASN A 118 16.31 11.76 -1.01
CA ASN A 118 15.14 11.51 -0.17
C ASN A 118 15.52 10.78 1.14
N HIS A 119 16.64 10.07 1.16
CA HIS A 119 17.18 9.43 2.37
C HIS A 119 17.85 10.40 3.35
N GLU A 120 18.16 11.64 2.93
CA GLU A 120 18.60 12.71 3.84
C GLU A 120 17.39 13.39 4.52
N SER A 121 16.56 12.59 5.21
CA SER A 121 15.36 13.01 5.92
C SER A 121 15.18 12.25 7.23
N ARG A 122 14.58 12.88 8.25
CA ARG A 122 14.40 12.23 9.56
C ARG A 122 13.44 11.05 9.45
N GLN A 123 12.39 11.20 8.63
CA GLN A 123 11.39 10.16 8.45
C GLN A 123 11.97 8.91 7.79
N ILE A 124 12.72 9.06 6.69
CA ILE A 124 13.26 7.91 5.93
C ILE A 124 14.37 7.20 6.71
N THR A 125 15.24 7.95 7.39
CA THR A 125 16.35 7.37 8.17
C THR A 125 15.92 6.56 9.39
N GLN A 126 14.73 6.81 9.92
CA GLN A 126 14.13 5.99 10.97
C GLN A 126 13.59 4.66 10.46
N VAL A 127 13.34 4.55 9.15
CA VAL A 127 12.76 3.36 8.51
C VAL A 127 13.85 2.47 7.90
N TYR A 128 14.88 3.04 7.28
CA TYR A 128 15.79 2.30 6.40
C TYR A 128 17.21 2.10 6.95
N GLY A 129 17.41 2.40 8.23
CA GLY A 129 18.49 1.85 9.04
C GLY A 129 19.50 2.84 9.63
N PHE A 130 19.58 4.07 9.15
CA PHE A 130 20.58 5.04 9.62
C PHE A 130 20.37 5.46 11.08
N TYR A 131 19.12 5.63 11.52
CA TYR A 131 18.80 5.90 12.92
C TYR A 131 19.31 4.80 13.84
N ASP A 132 18.98 3.54 13.52
CA ASP A 132 19.40 2.37 14.29
C ASP A 132 20.91 2.18 14.25
N GLU A 133 21.54 2.47 13.11
CA GLU A 133 22.98 2.42 12.95
C GLU A 133 23.69 3.41 13.88
N CYS A 134 23.22 4.66 13.93
CA CYS A 134 23.76 5.68 14.84
C CYS A 134 23.59 5.26 16.30
N LEU A 135 22.39 4.82 16.68
CA LEU A 135 22.08 4.36 18.04
C LEU A 135 22.97 3.18 18.44
N ARG A 136 23.17 2.21 17.54
CA ARG A 136 24.00 1.04 17.77
C ARG A 136 25.49 1.39 17.90
N LYS A 137 26.00 2.29 17.07
CA LYS A 137 27.43 2.63 17.01
C LYS A 137 27.88 3.59 18.12
N TYR A 138 27.01 4.52 18.52
CA TYR A 138 27.34 5.53 19.53
C TYR A 138 26.63 5.32 20.88
N GLY A 139 25.68 4.39 20.96
CA GLY A 139 24.88 4.15 22.16
C GLY A 139 23.83 5.24 22.45
N SER A 140 23.72 6.24 21.57
CA SER A 140 22.77 7.35 21.68
C SER A 140 22.32 7.81 20.28
N VAL A 141 21.17 8.48 20.21
CA VAL A 141 20.66 9.08 18.96
C VAL A 141 21.28 10.44 18.65
N THR A 142 22.25 10.91 19.45
CA THR A 142 22.81 12.26 19.33
C THR A 142 23.51 12.47 17.98
N VAL A 143 24.28 11.47 17.52
CA VAL A 143 24.92 11.52 16.20
C VAL A 143 23.89 11.59 15.06
N TRP A 144 22.81 10.82 15.15
CA TRP A 144 21.71 10.90 14.17
C TRP A 144 21.09 12.30 14.14
N ARG A 145 20.91 12.94 15.30
CA ARG A 145 20.42 14.33 15.37
C ARG A 145 21.38 15.31 14.70
N TYR A 146 22.68 15.20 14.95
CA TYR A 146 23.66 16.07 14.28
C TYR A 146 23.67 15.88 12.77
N CYS A 147 23.62 14.64 12.27
CA CYS A 147 23.59 14.39 10.83
C CYS A 147 22.29 14.88 10.18
N THR A 148 21.13 14.62 10.80
CA THR A 148 19.83 15.08 10.26
C THR A 148 19.65 16.58 10.30
N GLU A 149 20.27 17.28 11.26
CA GLU A 149 20.35 18.74 11.22
C GLU A 149 21.16 19.24 10.02
N ILE A 150 22.20 18.51 9.59
CA ILE A 150 22.98 18.87 8.40
C ILE A 150 22.24 18.58 7.11
N PHE A 151 21.42 17.54 7.06
CA PHE A 151 20.59 17.24 5.89
C PHE A 151 19.72 18.42 5.46
N ASP A 152 19.22 19.21 6.41
CA ASP A 152 18.42 20.41 6.14
C ASP A 152 19.20 21.51 5.40
N TYR A 153 20.53 21.50 5.45
CA TYR A 153 21.37 22.50 4.79
C TYR A 153 21.88 22.06 3.41
N LEU A 154 21.76 20.78 3.06
CA LEU A 154 22.21 20.26 1.76
C LEU A 154 21.44 20.90 0.61
N SER A 155 22.17 21.36 -0.40
CA SER A 155 21.60 21.95 -1.62
C SER A 155 20.64 20.97 -2.32
N LEU A 156 19.58 21.46 -2.96
CA LEU A 156 18.57 20.58 -3.57
C LEU A 156 18.97 20.09 -4.98
N SER A 157 19.86 20.82 -5.65
CA SER A 157 20.26 20.56 -7.02
C SER A 157 21.59 21.25 -7.33
N ALA A 158 22.16 20.93 -8.49
CA ALA A 158 23.33 21.59 -9.04
C ALA A 158 23.14 21.87 -10.54
N ILE A 159 23.96 22.75 -11.08
CA ILE A 159 24.06 23.01 -12.51
C ILE A 159 25.52 23.06 -12.93
N ILE A 160 25.89 22.18 -13.85
CA ILE A 160 27.26 22.05 -14.36
C ILE A 160 27.40 22.91 -15.61
N ASP A 161 28.33 23.87 -15.58
CA ASP A 161 28.63 24.84 -16.65
C ASP A 161 27.40 25.56 -17.24
N GLY A 162 26.33 25.69 -16.44
CA GLY A 162 25.06 26.26 -16.91
C GLY A 162 24.29 25.38 -17.90
N LYS A 163 24.73 24.16 -18.20
CA LYS A 163 24.19 23.33 -19.28
C LYS A 163 23.65 21.95 -18.86
N ILE A 164 24.08 21.40 -17.74
CA ILE A 164 23.58 20.12 -17.23
C ILE A 164 22.95 20.35 -15.86
N PHE A 165 21.64 20.12 -15.75
CA PHE A 165 20.93 20.24 -14.48
C PHE A 165 21.00 18.91 -13.71
N CYS A 166 21.49 18.95 -12.48
CA CYS A 166 21.65 17.79 -11.63
C CYS A 166 20.68 17.84 -10.45
N VAL A 167 19.89 16.78 -10.26
CA VAL A 167 18.90 16.66 -9.18
C VAL A 167 18.82 15.20 -8.72
N HIS A 168 18.51 14.93 -7.45
CA HIS A 168 18.42 13.55 -6.98
C HIS A 168 17.26 12.78 -7.66
N GLY A 169 16.02 13.23 -7.47
CA GLY A 169 14.84 12.67 -8.09
C GLY A 169 14.62 13.24 -9.49
N GLY A 170 13.74 14.21 -9.64
CA GLY A 170 13.35 14.67 -10.97
C GLY A 170 12.75 16.06 -11.00
N LEU A 171 11.84 16.27 -11.95
CA LEU A 171 11.16 17.56 -12.12
C LEU A 171 9.91 17.65 -11.25
N SER A 172 9.43 18.88 -11.01
CA SER A 172 8.18 19.16 -10.30
C SER A 172 7.20 19.90 -11.21
N PRO A 173 5.89 19.58 -11.20
CA PRO A 173 4.88 20.35 -11.91
C PRO A 173 4.77 21.81 -11.41
N SER A 174 5.26 22.08 -10.21
CA SER A 174 5.29 23.42 -9.61
C SER A 174 6.53 24.24 -9.99
N ILE A 175 7.50 23.64 -10.70
CA ILE A 175 8.80 24.24 -11.02
C ILE A 175 9.02 24.19 -12.53
N GLN A 176 9.02 25.37 -13.13
CA GLN A 176 9.32 25.58 -14.54
C GLN A 176 10.74 26.14 -14.74
N THR A 177 11.28 26.86 -13.75
CA THR A 177 12.60 27.48 -13.86
C THR A 177 13.53 27.15 -12.68
N LEU A 178 14.84 27.19 -12.93
CA LEU A 178 15.87 27.02 -11.90
C LEU A 178 15.79 28.10 -10.80
N ASP A 179 15.32 29.30 -11.14
CA ASP A 179 15.11 30.37 -10.15
C ASP A 179 14.06 30.01 -9.12
N GLN A 180 13.01 29.28 -9.50
CA GLN A 180 12.01 28.80 -8.55
C GLN A 180 12.63 27.83 -7.54
N ILE A 181 13.55 26.96 -7.98
CA ILE A 181 14.30 26.07 -7.09
C ILE A 181 15.12 26.88 -6.08
N ARG A 182 15.78 27.96 -6.52
CA ARG A 182 16.59 28.85 -5.66
C ARG A 182 15.79 29.48 -4.52
N THR A 183 14.47 29.61 -4.67
CA THR A 183 13.58 30.24 -3.67
C THR A 183 13.00 29.28 -2.64
N ILE A 184 13.13 27.95 -2.84
CA ILE A 184 12.60 26.95 -1.90
C ILE A 184 13.28 27.10 -0.54
N ASP A 185 12.50 27.11 0.54
CA ASP A 185 13.09 26.99 1.88
C ASP A 185 13.51 25.53 2.11
N ARG A 186 14.81 25.25 1.96
CA ARG A 186 15.35 23.90 2.15
C ARG A 186 15.66 23.54 3.61
N LYS A 187 15.73 24.53 4.51
CA LYS A 187 16.23 24.40 5.89
C LYS A 187 15.19 23.82 6.84
N GLN A 188 14.57 22.74 6.39
CA GLN A 188 13.50 22.04 7.07
C GLN A 188 13.52 20.56 6.72
N GLU A 189 12.73 19.79 7.46
CA GLU A 189 12.38 18.43 7.09
C GLU A 189 11.73 18.40 5.70
N VAL A 190 11.99 17.34 4.93
CA VAL A 190 11.37 17.18 3.61
C VAL A 190 9.85 17.12 3.79
N PRO A 191 9.07 18.04 3.17
CA PRO A 191 7.62 18.01 3.25
C PRO A 191 7.04 16.75 2.58
N HIS A 192 5.79 16.40 2.93
CA HIS A 192 5.12 15.26 2.32
C HIS A 192 4.72 15.50 0.85
N ASP A 193 4.56 16.77 0.44
CA ASP A 193 4.22 17.19 -0.91
C ASP A 193 4.85 18.54 -1.27
N GLY A 194 4.69 18.96 -2.53
CA GLY A 194 5.18 20.23 -3.02
C GLY A 194 6.60 20.18 -3.62
N PRO A 195 7.14 21.35 -4.02
CA PRO A 195 8.28 21.44 -4.93
C PRO A 195 9.54 20.74 -4.42
N MET A 196 9.84 20.82 -3.11
CA MET A 196 10.99 20.15 -2.54
C MET A 196 10.83 18.62 -2.54
N CYS A 197 9.64 18.12 -2.17
CA CYS A 197 9.33 16.70 -2.22
C CYS A 197 9.43 16.17 -3.66
N ASP A 198 8.86 16.89 -4.62
CA ASP A 198 8.84 16.51 -6.02
C ASP A 198 10.26 16.37 -6.61
N LEU A 199 11.17 17.32 -6.31
CA LEU A 199 12.56 17.24 -6.78
C LEU A 199 13.30 16.00 -6.26
N LEU A 200 12.92 15.50 -5.08
CA LEU A 200 13.56 14.35 -4.43
C LEU A 200 12.93 13.00 -4.79
N TRP A 201 11.67 12.99 -5.27
CA TRP A 201 10.90 11.74 -5.43
C TRP A 201 10.35 11.46 -6.84
N SER A 202 10.40 12.42 -7.75
CA SER A 202 9.81 12.27 -9.09
C SER A 202 10.67 11.38 -10.00
N ASP A 203 10.06 10.74 -11.00
CA ASP A 203 10.65 9.71 -11.88
C ASP A 203 10.33 9.93 -13.37
N PRO A 204 11.27 9.75 -14.32
CA PRO A 204 10.96 9.73 -15.74
C PRO A 204 10.18 8.44 -16.09
N GLU A 205 9.15 8.56 -16.92
CA GLU A 205 8.37 7.44 -17.45
C GLU A 205 8.06 7.67 -18.93
N ASP A 206 7.91 6.61 -19.71
CA ASP A 206 7.55 6.69 -21.14
C ASP A 206 6.06 7.05 -21.32
N THR A 207 5.67 8.22 -20.82
CA THR A 207 4.34 8.83 -20.91
C THR A 207 4.41 10.25 -21.47
N THR A 208 3.25 10.89 -21.66
CA THR A 208 3.14 12.30 -22.03
C THR A 208 2.64 13.10 -20.83
N GLY A 209 3.24 14.25 -20.56
CA GLY A 209 2.89 15.13 -19.46
C GLY A 209 3.33 14.60 -18.11
N TRP A 210 2.52 14.91 -17.09
CA TRP A 210 2.74 14.47 -15.72
C TRP A 210 1.84 13.27 -15.38
N GLY A 211 2.36 12.34 -14.58
CA GLY A 211 1.62 11.22 -14.03
C GLY A 211 1.76 11.13 -12.51
N VAL A 212 0.88 10.37 -11.87
CA VAL A 212 0.95 10.14 -10.42
C VAL A 212 2.08 9.14 -10.12
N SER A 213 2.99 9.50 -9.22
CA SER A 213 4.07 8.61 -8.80
C SER A 213 3.54 7.41 -8.01
N PRO A 214 3.93 6.17 -8.34
CA PRO A 214 3.59 4.97 -7.55
C PRO A 214 4.29 4.96 -6.18
N ARG A 215 5.24 5.86 -5.95
CA ARG A 215 5.98 5.98 -4.67
C ARG A 215 5.14 6.63 -3.56
N GLY A 216 4.01 7.25 -3.89
CA GLY A 216 3.20 8.01 -2.95
C GLY A 216 3.76 9.41 -2.63
N ALA A 217 4.83 9.82 -3.32
CA ALA A 217 5.47 11.13 -3.27
C ALA A 217 6.07 11.45 -4.66
N GLY A 218 6.13 12.73 -5.02
CA GLY A 218 6.56 13.19 -6.35
C GLY A 218 5.64 12.78 -7.50
N TYR A 219 6.15 12.89 -8.73
CA TYR A 219 5.41 12.68 -9.97
C TYR A 219 6.16 11.78 -10.96
N LEU A 220 5.43 11.18 -11.89
CA LEU A 220 6.01 10.68 -13.13
C LEU A 220 6.05 11.83 -14.15
N PHE A 221 7.09 11.93 -14.97
CA PHE A 221 7.17 12.95 -16.02
C PHE A 221 7.65 12.40 -17.35
N GLY A 222 7.01 12.87 -18.43
CA GLY A 222 7.29 12.47 -19.80
C GLY A 222 8.32 13.34 -20.52
N SER A 223 8.67 12.93 -21.74
CA SER A 223 9.64 13.62 -22.59
C SER A 223 9.27 15.08 -22.94
N ASP A 224 7.98 15.39 -23.06
CA ASP A 224 7.47 16.73 -23.37
C ASP A 224 7.69 17.71 -22.20
N VAL A 225 7.53 17.23 -20.96
CA VAL A 225 7.84 18.00 -19.75
C VAL A 225 9.32 18.35 -19.71
N VAL A 226 10.18 17.38 -20.01
CA VAL A 226 11.63 17.59 -20.07
C VAL A 226 12.01 18.60 -21.16
N ALA A 227 11.43 18.46 -22.35
CA ALA A 227 11.71 19.38 -23.46
C ALA A 227 11.33 20.83 -23.09
N GLN A 228 10.18 21.03 -22.44
CA GLN A 228 9.75 22.35 -21.96
C GLN A 228 10.69 22.91 -20.89
N PHE A 229 11.05 22.10 -19.90
CA PHE A 229 11.94 22.51 -18.82
C PHE A 229 13.34 22.85 -19.36
N ASN A 230 13.90 22.02 -20.24
CA ASN A 230 15.21 22.26 -20.83
C ASN A 230 15.24 23.56 -21.65
N ALA A 231 14.21 23.78 -22.47
CA ALA A 231 14.07 25.00 -23.25
C ALA A 231 13.91 26.26 -22.37
N ALA A 232 13.11 26.18 -21.31
CA ALA A 232 12.89 27.30 -20.40
C ALA A 232 14.14 27.72 -19.62
N ASN A 233 15.08 26.79 -19.42
CA ASN A 233 16.28 27.01 -18.59
C ASN A 233 17.59 27.04 -19.39
N ASP A 234 17.54 26.94 -20.72
CA ASP A 234 18.70 26.88 -21.62
C ASP A 234 19.73 25.78 -21.23
N ILE A 235 19.22 24.63 -20.80
CA ILE A 235 20.02 23.44 -20.46
C ILE A 235 19.90 22.35 -21.53
N HIS A 236 20.95 21.55 -21.68
CA HIS A 236 21.00 20.48 -22.67
C HIS A 236 20.38 19.18 -22.17
N MET A 237 20.60 18.84 -20.89
CA MET A 237 20.14 17.59 -20.30
C MET A 237 19.97 17.70 -18.79
N ILE A 238 19.21 16.74 -18.25
CA ILE A 238 19.05 16.51 -16.82
C ILE A 238 19.86 15.27 -16.44
N CYS A 239 20.69 15.36 -15.41
CA CYS A 239 21.37 14.24 -14.79
C CYS A 239 20.74 13.99 -13.41
N ARG A 240 20.36 12.75 -13.12
CA ARG A 240 19.64 12.39 -11.90
C ARG A 240 20.06 11.05 -11.33
N ALA A 241 19.50 10.71 -10.18
CA ALA A 241 19.73 9.46 -9.47
C ALA A 241 18.38 8.77 -9.11
N HIS A 242 18.26 8.15 -7.93
CA HIS A 242 17.01 7.70 -7.29
C HIS A 242 16.31 6.43 -7.87
N GLN A 243 16.44 6.14 -9.17
CA GLN A 243 15.93 4.89 -9.76
C GLN A 243 17.07 3.88 -9.91
N LEU A 244 16.91 2.68 -9.33
CA LEU A 244 17.86 1.58 -9.52
C LEU A 244 18.02 1.28 -11.01
N VAL A 245 19.26 1.31 -11.50
CA VAL A 245 19.62 0.90 -12.85
C VAL A 245 20.56 -0.30 -12.79
N MET A 246 20.23 -1.37 -13.54
CA MET A 246 20.98 -2.61 -13.51
C MET A 246 22.37 -2.47 -14.11
N GLU A 247 22.50 -1.65 -15.14
CA GLU A 247 23.72 -1.37 -15.92
C GLU A 247 24.53 -0.19 -15.37
N GLY A 248 24.16 0.36 -14.20
CA GLY A 248 24.83 1.49 -13.56
C GLY A 248 24.38 2.87 -14.06
N TYR A 249 23.90 2.99 -15.31
CA TYR A 249 23.27 4.22 -15.80
C TYR A 249 22.24 3.95 -16.91
N LYS A 250 21.27 4.85 -17.08
CA LYS A 250 20.20 4.74 -18.08
C LYS A 250 19.88 6.10 -18.69
N TRP A 251 19.83 6.14 -20.02
CA TRP A 251 19.27 7.27 -20.76
C TRP A 251 17.76 7.14 -20.89
N HIS A 252 17.06 8.27 -20.76
CA HIS A 252 15.64 8.41 -21.03
C HIS A 252 15.44 9.52 -22.07
N PHE A 253 14.32 9.46 -22.80
CA PHE A 253 13.85 10.51 -23.71
C PHE A 253 14.90 11.04 -24.70
N ASN A 254 15.34 10.24 -25.66
CA ASN A 254 16.33 10.65 -26.67
C ASN A 254 17.57 11.35 -26.07
N GLU A 255 18.08 10.78 -24.97
CA GLU A 255 19.29 11.25 -24.27
C GLU A 255 19.17 12.64 -23.60
N THR A 256 17.96 13.12 -23.31
CA THR A 256 17.77 14.39 -22.58
C THR A 256 17.73 14.23 -21.06
N VAL A 257 17.54 13.00 -20.56
CA VAL A 257 17.63 12.67 -19.13
C VAL A 257 18.53 11.46 -18.93
N LEU A 258 19.46 11.56 -17.98
CA LEU A 258 20.35 10.49 -17.57
C LEU A 258 20.12 10.14 -16.11
N THR A 259 19.89 8.87 -15.82
CA THR A 259 19.92 8.34 -14.46
C THR A 259 21.26 7.66 -14.21
N VAL A 260 22.01 8.09 -13.20
CA VAL A 260 23.28 7.49 -12.75
C VAL A 260 23.08 6.80 -11.42
N TRP A 261 23.63 5.59 -11.27
CA TRP A 261 23.52 4.77 -10.07
C TRP A 261 24.91 4.31 -9.61
N SER A 262 25.34 4.70 -8.42
CA SER A 262 26.72 4.49 -7.96
C SER A 262 26.86 3.43 -6.84
N ALA A 263 25.79 2.69 -6.54
CA ALA A 263 25.77 1.62 -5.54
C ALA A 263 25.67 0.22 -6.19
N PRO A 264 26.80 -0.49 -6.41
CA PRO A 264 26.80 -1.78 -7.06
C PRO A 264 26.27 -2.87 -6.13
N ASN A 265 25.65 -3.90 -6.70
CA ASN A 265 24.94 -4.94 -5.97
C ASN A 265 24.07 -4.36 -4.85
N TYR A 266 23.19 -3.43 -5.21
CA TYR A 266 22.39 -2.62 -4.29
C TYR A 266 21.73 -3.47 -3.20
N CYS A 267 21.72 -2.96 -1.97
CA CYS A 267 21.29 -3.69 -0.75
C CYS A 267 22.00 -5.05 -0.57
N TYR A 268 23.19 -5.20 -1.15
CA TYR A 268 23.99 -6.43 -1.22
C TYR A 268 23.30 -7.61 -1.92
N ARG A 269 22.32 -7.36 -2.80
CA ARG A 269 21.47 -8.42 -3.38
C ARG A 269 20.98 -8.22 -4.81
N CYS A 270 20.93 -6.98 -5.29
CA CYS A 270 20.29 -6.69 -6.58
C CYS A 270 21.12 -7.15 -7.78
N GLY A 271 22.44 -7.36 -7.62
CA GLY A 271 23.31 -7.81 -8.70
C GLY A 271 23.54 -6.79 -9.82
N ASN A 272 23.14 -5.53 -9.65
CA ASN A 272 23.47 -4.45 -10.58
C ASN A 272 24.95 -4.07 -10.50
N VAL A 273 25.46 -3.45 -11.55
CA VAL A 273 26.74 -2.71 -11.51
C VAL A 273 26.50 -1.25 -11.13
N ALA A 274 27.57 -0.52 -10.83
CA ALA A 274 27.52 0.92 -10.59
C ALA A 274 28.25 1.68 -11.69
N ALA A 275 27.91 2.95 -11.85
CA ALA A 275 28.61 3.87 -12.71
C ALA A 275 28.86 5.21 -12.02
N ILE A 276 29.89 5.90 -12.51
CA ILE A 276 30.09 7.35 -12.35
C ILE A 276 30.19 7.97 -13.73
N LEU A 277 29.78 9.23 -13.85
CA LEU A 277 29.88 10.02 -15.08
C LEU A 277 31.01 11.03 -14.92
N GLU A 278 32.04 10.94 -15.73
CA GLU A 278 33.08 11.94 -15.84
C GLU A 278 32.74 12.94 -16.95
N LEU A 279 32.85 14.22 -16.61
CA LEU A 279 32.73 15.34 -17.53
C LEU A 279 34.08 16.06 -17.58
N ASP A 280 34.68 16.14 -18.77
CA ASP A 280 35.91 16.92 -18.98
C ASP A 280 35.62 18.43 -19.12
N GLU A 281 36.67 19.24 -19.32
CA GLU A 281 36.60 20.70 -19.55
C GLU A 281 35.76 21.12 -20.78
N HIS A 282 35.35 20.16 -21.61
CA HIS A 282 34.54 20.36 -22.81
C HIS A 282 33.17 19.68 -22.71
N LEU A 283 32.78 19.22 -21.51
CA LEU A 283 31.57 18.44 -21.23
C LEU A 283 31.46 17.15 -22.06
N GLN A 284 32.60 16.60 -22.50
CA GLN A 284 32.63 15.24 -23.04
C GLN A 284 32.38 14.26 -21.90
N ARG A 285 31.56 13.26 -22.19
CA ARG A 285 31.00 12.33 -21.21
C ARG A 285 31.72 11.00 -21.32
N GLU A 286 32.29 10.54 -20.21
CA GLU A 286 32.83 9.18 -20.07
C GLU A 286 32.15 8.48 -18.88
N PHE A 287 31.74 7.23 -19.08
CA PHE A 287 31.14 6.42 -18.01
C PHE A 287 32.15 5.40 -17.52
N ILE A 288 32.46 5.43 -16.23
CA ILE A 288 33.26 4.39 -15.59
C ILE A 288 32.30 3.46 -14.85
N ILE A 289 32.17 2.23 -15.36
CA ILE A 289 31.37 1.16 -14.74
C ILE A 289 32.26 0.35 -13.81
N PHE A 290 31.79 0.09 -12.59
CA PHE A 290 32.51 -0.72 -11.61
C PHE A 290 31.59 -1.69 -10.89
N GLU A 291 32.17 -2.81 -10.48
CA GLU A 291 31.48 -3.85 -9.74
C GLU A 291 31.55 -3.63 -8.23
N ALA A 292 30.77 -4.42 -7.54
CA ALA A 292 30.73 -4.52 -6.10
C ALA A 292 32.11 -4.88 -5.52
N ALA A 293 32.56 -4.14 -4.49
CA ALA A 293 33.85 -4.38 -3.83
C ALA A 293 34.00 -5.85 -3.37
N PRO A 294 35.20 -6.45 -3.46
CA PRO A 294 35.40 -7.86 -3.12
C PRO A 294 34.90 -8.23 -1.72
N GLN A 295 34.27 -9.40 -1.58
CA GLN A 295 33.64 -9.81 -0.32
C GLN A 295 34.64 -9.95 0.84
N GLU A 296 35.91 -10.23 0.55
CA GLU A 296 37.02 -10.29 1.53
C GLU A 296 37.34 -8.91 2.13
N THR A 297 37.13 -7.83 1.39
CA THR A 297 37.29 -6.44 1.86
C THR A 297 36.06 -5.89 2.58
N ARG A 298 34.89 -6.53 2.44
CA ARG A 298 33.58 -6.01 2.91
C ARG A 298 33.27 -6.20 4.40
N GLY A 299 34.15 -6.87 5.15
CA GLY A 299 34.16 -6.91 6.61
C GLY A 299 32.78 -6.96 7.29
N ILE A 300 31.87 -7.86 6.90
CA ILE A 300 30.52 -7.97 7.49
C ILE A 300 30.64 -7.96 9.03
N PRO A 301 29.92 -7.08 9.77
CA PRO A 301 30.12 -6.92 11.20
C PRO A 301 30.09 -8.26 11.94
N SER A 302 31.21 -8.61 12.60
CA SER A 302 31.37 -9.89 13.28
C SER A 302 30.60 -9.90 14.62
N LYS A 303 29.29 -10.21 14.57
CA LYS A 303 28.42 -10.88 15.58
C LYS A 303 26.94 -10.41 15.46
N LYS A 304 26.09 -11.26 14.84
CA LYS A 304 24.59 -11.30 14.89
C LYS A 304 23.77 -10.11 14.33
N PRO A 305 22.50 -10.40 13.95
CA PRO A 305 22.06 -10.81 12.62
C PRO A 305 22.04 -9.64 11.63
N VAL A 306 22.01 -9.95 10.34
CA VAL A 306 21.75 -9.01 9.24
C VAL A 306 20.49 -8.20 9.60
N ALA A 307 20.56 -6.86 9.52
CA ALA A 307 19.38 -6.04 9.83
C ALA A 307 18.24 -6.37 8.85
N ASP A 308 17.01 -6.48 9.36
CA ASP A 308 15.87 -7.05 8.63
C ASP A 308 15.55 -6.33 7.31
N TYR A 309 15.99 -5.08 7.15
CA TYR A 309 15.83 -4.31 5.92
C TYR A 309 16.74 -4.76 4.75
N PHE A 310 17.75 -5.61 4.99
CA PHE A 310 18.64 -6.14 3.95
C PHE A 310 18.12 -7.41 3.25
N LEU A 311 17.19 -8.17 3.82
CA LEU A 311 16.82 -9.49 3.30
C LEU A 311 15.51 -9.48 2.48
N PRO A 312 15.53 -9.97 1.22
CA PRO A 312 14.48 -10.78 0.65
C PRO A 312 14.73 -12.25 1.06
N GLY A 313 13.66 -13.05 1.14
CA GLY A 313 13.64 -14.36 1.79
C GLY A 313 14.87 -15.26 1.61
N SER A 314 15.38 -15.82 2.72
CA SER A 314 16.00 -17.15 2.73
C SER A 314 15.83 -17.82 4.10
N VAL A 315 15.17 -18.98 4.07
CA VAL A 315 14.93 -19.87 5.20
C VAL A 315 16.24 -20.56 5.56
N ARG A 316 16.69 -20.52 6.82
CA ARG A 316 17.72 -21.44 7.33
C ARG A 316 17.10 -22.48 8.26
N ARG A 317 17.17 -23.73 7.80
CA ARG A 317 16.97 -24.95 8.58
C ARG A 317 18.00 -25.01 9.71
N ALA A 318 17.58 -25.45 10.89
CA ALA A 318 18.47 -25.93 11.94
C ALA A 318 18.16 -27.42 12.18
N ASP A 319 19.15 -28.28 11.94
CA ASP A 319 19.15 -29.67 12.39
C ASP A 319 19.71 -29.77 13.84
N PRO A 320 19.43 -30.87 14.58
CA PRO A 320 19.31 -30.85 16.04
C PRO A 320 20.38 -31.66 16.81
N CYS A 321 20.23 -31.65 18.16
CA CYS A 321 20.69 -32.58 19.21
C CYS A 321 21.95 -32.23 20.05
N PRO A 322 22.12 -32.80 21.28
CA PRO A 322 21.12 -33.14 22.31
C PRO A 322 21.54 -32.89 23.79
N SER A 323 20.52 -32.94 24.68
CA SER A 323 20.48 -33.48 26.05
C SER A 323 21.48 -33.03 27.14
N SER A 324 20.92 -32.59 28.28
CA SER A 324 20.87 -33.30 29.59
C SER A 324 20.94 -32.35 30.80
N GLY A 325 20.25 -32.70 31.89
CA GLY A 325 20.57 -32.17 33.23
C GLY A 325 19.39 -31.66 34.07
N VAL A 326 18.89 -32.54 34.94
CA VAL A 326 17.87 -32.31 35.97
C VAL A 326 18.46 -31.57 37.18
N GLY A 327 17.67 -30.73 37.87
CA GLY A 327 18.05 -30.18 39.18
C GLY A 327 17.01 -29.26 39.82
N THR A 328 16.17 -29.82 40.67
CA THR A 328 15.11 -29.21 41.48
C THR A 328 15.65 -28.30 42.60
N LEU A 329 14.99 -27.16 42.88
CA LEU A 329 14.78 -26.64 44.25
C LEU A 329 13.75 -25.50 44.28
N GLN A 330 12.94 -25.52 45.33
CA GLN A 330 11.66 -24.84 45.48
C GLN A 330 11.75 -23.72 46.55
N ARG A 331 10.85 -22.73 46.44
CA ARG A 331 10.41 -21.69 47.40
C ARG A 331 11.27 -20.41 47.53
N LEU A 332 10.71 -19.29 47.06
CA LEU A 332 9.98 -18.28 47.87
C LEU A 332 9.51 -17.15 46.94
N LEU A 333 8.19 -16.90 46.88
CA LEU A 333 7.62 -15.71 46.26
C LEU A 333 7.85 -14.50 47.18
N PRO A 334 8.23 -13.35 46.61
CA PRO A 334 7.40 -12.18 46.84
C PRO A 334 7.23 -11.29 45.59
N LEU A 335 6.02 -10.74 45.50
CA LEU A 335 5.63 -9.52 44.78
C LEU A 335 5.78 -9.55 43.24
N SER A 336 4.62 -9.54 42.60
CA SER A 336 4.41 -9.42 41.16
C SER A 336 5.29 -8.32 40.53
N PRO A 337 6.22 -8.68 39.62
CA PRO A 337 6.83 -7.70 38.74
C PRO A 337 5.76 -7.23 37.76
N ARG A 338 5.74 -5.92 37.51
CA ARG A 338 5.08 -5.30 36.35
C ARG A 338 5.37 -6.15 35.09
N PRO A 339 4.41 -6.28 34.15
CA PRO A 339 4.58 -7.15 32.99
C PRO A 339 5.88 -6.79 32.27
N ARG A 340 6.78 -7.77 32.14
CA ARG A 340 7.94 -7.70 31.27
C ARG A 340 7.43 -7.28 29.89
N ALA A 341 8.06 -6.28 29.28
CA ALA A 341 7.87 -5.95 27.88
C ALA A 341 7.93 -7.25 27.07
N ARG A 342 6.82 -7.62 26.43
CA ARG A 342 6.79 -8.71 25.45
C ARG A 342 7.84 -8.36 24.40
N VAL A 343 8.85 -9.21 24.22
CA VAL A 343 9.68 -9.17 23.03
C VAL A 343 8.71 -9.30 21.85
N MET A 344 8.60 -8.26 21.01
CA MET A 344 7.74 -8.33 19.83
C MET A 344 8.27 -9.46 18.94
N GLU A 345 7.39 -10.41 18.62
CA GLU A 345 7.68 -11.47 17.65
C GLU A 345 7.98 -10.81 16.31
N SER A 346 9.10 -11.17 15.68
CA SER A 346 9.43 -10.66 14.35
C SER A 346 8.44 -11.19 13.32
N GLN A 347 8.27 -10.46 12.22
CA GLN A 347 7.39 -10.87 11.12
C GLN A 347 7.74 -12.27 10.57
N VAL A 348 9.04 -12.61 10.53
CA VAL A 348 9.53 -13.91 10.06
C VAL A 348 9.13 -15.03 11.02
N GLU A 349 9.31 -14.82 12.33
CA GLU A 349 8.93 -15.79 13.36
C GLU A 349 7.42 -16.05 13.35
N MET A 350 6.62 -14.99 13.25
CA MET A 350 5.16 -15.09 13.13
C MET A 350 4.76 -15.97 11.93
N LEU A 351 5.31 -15.70 10.74
CA LEU A 351 4.97 -16.46 9.54
C LEU A 351 5.46 -17.91 9.60
N GLN A 352 6.63 -18.16 10.19
CA GLN A 352 7.13 -19.52 10.40
C GLN A 352 6.22 -20.32 11.33
N ARG A 353 5.79 -19.70 12.44
CA ARG A 353 4.84 -20.31 13.38
C ARG A 353 3.51 -20.63 12.71
N LEU A 354 2.90 -19.67 12.01
CA LEU A 354 1.64 -19.88 11.29
C LEU A 354 1.74 -21.00 10.26
N ARG A 355 2.82 -21.05 9.47
CA ARG A 355 3.06 -22.12 8.49
C ARG A 355 3.29 -23.47 9.15
N ALA A 356 3.99 -23.52 10.27
CA ALA A 356 4.20 -24.76 11.03
C ALA A 356 2.87 -25.28 11.59
N SER A 357 2.05 -24.40 12.18
CA SER A 357 0.70 -24.71 12.66
C SER A 357 -0.19 -25.24 11.54
N PHE A 358 -0.22 -24.56 10.39
CA PHE A 358 -0.97 -25.04 9.22
C PHE A 358 -0.48 -26.43 8.77
N SER A 359 0.84 -26.62 8.68
CA SER A 359 1.45 -27.89 8.27
C SER A 359 1.16 -29.05 9.22
N SER A 360 0.96 -28.78 10.52
CA SER A 360 0.52 -29.77 11.51
C SER A 360 -0.92 -30.26 11.28
N ARG A 361 -1.67 -29.57 10.41
CA ARG A 361 -3.08 -29.80 10.10
C ARG A 361 -4.04 -29.57 11.26
N VAL A 362 -3.61 -28.85 12.32
CA VAL A 362 -4.47 -28.51 13.47
C VAL A 362 -5.72 -27.73 13.08
N THR A 363 -5.65 -26.94 12.00
CA THR A 363 -6.78 -26.14 11.48
C THR A 363 -7.78 -26.93 10.63
N VAL A 364 -7.45 -28.16 10.22
CA VAL A 364 -8.26 -28.95 9.28
C VAL A 364 -9.55 -29.51 9.90
N PRO A 365 -9.57 -30.08 11.12
CA PRO A 365 -10.78 -30.66 11.71
C PRO A 365 -11.91 -29.64 11.91
N GLU A 366 -13.17 -30.04 11.63
CA GLU A 366 -14.35 -29.19 11.85
C GLU A 366 -14.43 -28.68 13.29
N SER A 367 -14.08 -29.53 14.27
CA SER A 367 -14.12 -29.18 15.70
C SER A 367 -13.22 -27.99 16.05
N PHE A 368 -12.02 -27.92 15.47
CA PHE A 368 -11.12 -26.78 15.66
C PHE A 368 -11.73 -25.50 15.08
N ARG A 369 -12.18 -25.55 13.82
CA ARG A 369 -12.78 -24.39 13.14
C ARG A 369 -14.00 -23.86 13.90
N ARG A 370 -14.91 -24.76 14.30
CA ARG A 370 -16.09 -24.42 15.09
C ARG A 370 -15.72 -23.78 16.44
N SER A 371 -14.70 -24.31 17.11
CA SER A 371 -14.20 -23.73 18.36
C SER A 371 -13.67 -22.31 18.17
N GLN A 372 -12.88 -22.04 17.12
CA GLN A 372 -12.35 -20.71 16.85
C GLN A 372 -13.46 -19.71 16.47
N LEU A 373 -14.46 -20.13 15.69
CA LEU A 373 -15.63 -19.31 15.37
C LEU A 373 -16.45 -18.94 16.61
N LEU A 374 -16.66 -19.89 17.53
CA LEU A 374 -17.34 -19.63 18.81
C LEU A 374 -16.53 -18.67 19.69
N GLN A 375 -15.21 -18.80 19.72
CA GLN A 375 -14.36 -17.85 20.45
C GLN A 375 -14.40 -16.44 19.86
N LEU A 376 -14.48 -16.32 18.52
CA LEU A 376 -14.68 -15.01 17.88
C LEU A 376 -16.05 -14.41 18.19
N GLN A 377 -17.10 -15.24 18.34
CA GLN A 377 -18.40 -14.81 18.82
C GLN A 377 -18.34 -14.29 20.27
N SER A 378 -17.67 -15.02 21.17
CA SER A 378 -17.42 -14.58 22.55
C SER A 378 -16.64 -13.26 22.60
N LEU A 379 -15.61 -13.09 21.75
CA LEU A 379 -14.84 -11.84 21.65
C LEU A 379 -15.78 -10.65 21.40
N LEU A 380 -16.71 -10.75 20.46
CA LEU A 380 -17.64 -9.66 20.15
C LEU A 380 -18.62 -9.39 21.30
N GLN A 381 -19.19 -10.45 21.88
CA GLN A 381 -20.22 -10.34 22.93
C GLN A 381 -19.66 -9.79 24.24
N GLU A 382 -18.49 -10.27 24.66
CA GLU A 382 -17.88 -9.90 25.96
C GLU A 382 -17.22 -8.52 25.92
N ASN A 383 -16.89 -8.01 24.74
CA ASN A 383 -16.15 -6.76 24.56
C ASN A 383 -16.91 -5.70 23.75
N GLU A 384 -18.24 -5.83 23.62
CA GLU A 384 -19.09 -4.90 22.84
C GLU A 384 -18.78 -3.45 23.20
N GLN A 385 -18.81 -3.09 24.49
CA GLN A 385 -18.59 -1.70 24.90
C GLN A 385 -17.20 -1.18 24.53
N LEU A 386 -16.16 -2.01 24.68
CA LEU A 386 -14.78 -1.63 24.33
C LEU A 386 -14.65 -1.37 22.82
N LEU A 387 -15.30 -2.18 22.00
CA LEU A 387 -15.33 -2.01 20.54
C LEU A 387 -16.10 -0.75 20.14
N LEU A 388 -17.25 -0.49 20.79
CA LEU A 388 -18.03 0.73 20.57
C LEU A 388 -17.26 2.00 20.94
N ASP A 389 -16.55 1.98 22.07
CA ASP A 389 -15.75 3.12 22.54
C ASP A 389 -14.60 3.42 21.56
N ALA A 390 -13.93 2.38 21.04
CA ALA A 390 -12.87 2.53 20.05
C ALA A 390 -13.39 3.11 18.71
N LEU A 391 -14.53 2.61 18.22
CA LEU A 391 -15.19 3.15 17.02
C LEU A 391 -15.61 4.61 17.20
N HIS A 392 -16.14 4.96 18.38
CA HIS A 392 -16.53 6.32 18.68
C HIS A 392 -15.30 7.25 18.74
N LYS A 393 -14.19 6.78 19.30
CA LYS A 393 -12.95 7.57 19.36
C LYS A 393 -12.35 7.85 17.98
N ASP A 394 -12.36 6.87 17.08
CA ASP A 394 -11.72 7.01 15.77
C ASP A 394 -12.63 7.70 14.73
N LEU A 395 -13.95 7.43 14.75
CA LEU A 395 -14.89 7.88 13.70
C LEU A 395 -16.02 8.78 14.21
N ALA A 396 -16.09 9.02 15.54
CA ALA A 396 -17.29 9.56 16.19
C ALA A 396 -18.56 8.77 15.81
N LYS A 397 -18.40 7.47 15.51
CA LYS A 397 -19.49 6.65 14.99
C LYS A 397 -20.61 6.56 16.04
N PRO A 398 -21.87 6.86 15.68
CA PRO A 398 -23.00 6.71 16.59
C PRO A 398 -23.13 5.25 17.04
N LYS A 399 -23.53 5.02 18.29
CA LYS A 399 -23.68 3.66 18.85
C LYS A 399 -24.59 2.80 17.97
N PHE A 400 -25.70 3.35 17.49
CA PHE A 400 -26.64 2.61 16.65
C PHE A 400 -25.99 2.15 15.33
N GLU A 401 -25.29 3.06 14.64
CA GLU A 401 -24.57 2.72 13.41
C GLU A 401 -23.47 1.68 13.66
N ALA A 402 -22.70 1.83 14.75
CA ALA A 402 -21.64 0.91 15.14
C ALA A 402 -22.19 -0.51 15.39
N VAL A 403 -23.25 -0.65 16.18
CA VAL A 403 -23.88 -1.95 16.42
C VAL A 403 -24.38 -2.57 15.12
N LEU A 404 -25.09 -1.81 14.29
CA LEU A 404 -25.69 -2.32 13.06
C LEU A 404 -24.64 -2.74 12.02
N SER A 405 -23.65 -1.88 11.76
CA SER A 405 -22.74 -2.02 10.62
C SER A 405 -21.41 -2.72 10.92
N GLU A 406 -21.07 -2.89 12.19
CA GLU A 406 -19.81 -3.50 12.61
C GLU A 406 -20.03 -4.80 13.37
N LEU A 407 -20.91 -4.78 14.38
CA LEU A 407 -21.04 -5.90 15.32
C LEU A 407 -22.11 -6.91 14.89
N ALA A 408 -23.32 -6.43 14.61
CA ALA A 408 -24.45 -7.29 14.25
C ALA A 408 -24.21 -8.06 12.95
N ILE A 409 -23.59 -7.40 11.96
CA ILE A 409 -23.26 -8.05 10.68
C ILE A 409 -22.25 -9.19 10.86
N VAL A 410 -21.20 -9.01 11.68
CA VAL A 410 -20.22 -10.07 11.97
C VAL A 410 -20.87 -11.18 12.81
N ALA A 411 -21.72 -10.84 13.78
CA ALA A 411 -22.44 -11.82 14.58
C ALA A 411 -23.36 -12.70 13.72
N ASN A 412 -24.09 -12.10 12.78
CA ASN A 412 -24.94 -12.82 11.82
C ASN A 412 -24.10 -13.73 10.91
N GLU A 413 -22.96 -13.25 10.43
CA GLU A 413 -22.02 -14.03 9.62
C GLU A 413 -21.48 -15.25 10.38
N LEU A 414 -21.11 -15.07 11.65
CA LEU A 414 -20.66 -16.16 12.53
C LEU A 414 -21.74 -17.23 12.71
N ILE A 415 -22.98 -16.81 13.00
CA ILE A 415 -24.12 -17.73 13.15
C ILE A 415 -24.38 -18.46 11.83
N PHE A 416 -24.33 -17.75 10.71
CA PHE A 416 -24.53 -18.33 9.39
C PHE A 416 -23.43 -19.37 9.08
N ALA A 417 -22.16 -19.05 9.34
CA ALA A 417 -21.05 -19.98 9.19
C ALA A 417 -21.17 -21.20 10.11
N LEU A 418 -21.44 -21.01 11.40
CA LEU A 418 -21.59 -22.10 12.37
C LEU A 418 -22.73 -23.07 12.04
N SER A 419 -23.83 -22.54 11.52
CA SER A 419 -25.01 -23.31 11.11
C SER A 419 -24.74 -24.15 9.85
N ASN A 420 -23.90 -23.66 8.94
CA ASN A 420 -23.69 -24.27 7.63
C ASN A 420 -22.33 -24.97 7.46
N LEU A 421 -21.38 -24.79 8.37
CA LEU A 421 -20.00 -25.28 8.25
C LEU A 421 -19.91 -26.76 7.85
N ARG A 422 -20.70 -27.62 8.51
CA ARG A 422 -20.71 -29.06 8.20
C ARG A 422 -21.13 -29.34 6.76
N SER A 423 -22.10 -28.59 6.23
CA SER A 423 -22.55 -28.73 4.84
C SER A 423 -21.48 -28.25 3.86
N TRP A 424 -20.81 -27.13 4.16
CA TRP A 424 -19.74 -26.59 3.30
C TRP A 424 -18.53 -27.51 3.18
N LEU A 425 -18.25 -28.32 4.21
CA LEU A 425 -17.16 -29.31 4.22
C LEU A 425 -17.48 -30.61 3.47
N GLN A 426 -18.73 -30.84 3.05
CA GLN A 426 -19.10 -32.07 2.36
C GLN A 426 -18.47 -32.16 0.96
N LEU A 427 -18.24 -33.40 0.51
CA LEU A 427 -17.85 -33.67 -0.87
C LEU A 427 -18.99 -33.31 -1.81
N GLU A 428 -18.67 -32.59 -2.88
CA GLU A 428 -19.64 -32.32 -3.94
C GLU A 428 -19.45 -33.33 -5.07
N HIS A 429 -20.37 -34.27 -5.19
CA HIS A 429 -20.35 -35.24 -6.28
C HIS A 429 -20.77 -34.60 -7.59
N VAL A 430 -20.00 -34.86 -8.66
CA VAL A 430 -20.23 -34.27 -9.98
C VAL A 430 -20.82 -35.29 -10.95
N THR A 431 -21.53 -34.78 -11.96
CA THR A 431 -22.03 -35.59 -13.08
C THR A 431 -20.88 -36.29 -13.80
N ARG A 432 -21.05 -37.59 -14.06
CA ARG A 432 -20.05 -38.44 -14.74
C ARG A 432 -20.41 -38.60 -16.21
N THR A 433 -19.41 -38.91 -17.02
CA THR A 433 -19.59 -39.27 -18.43
C THR A 433 -19.54 -40.79 -18.57
N MET A 434 -20.00 -41.35 -19.69
CA MET A 434 -19.94 -42.80 -19.94
C MET A 434 -18.55 -43.42 -19.66
N PRO A 435 -17.42 -42.82 -20.10
CA PRO A 435 -16.08 -43.34 -19.80
C PRO A 435 -15.68 -43.29 -18.31
N THR A 436 -16.37 -42.50 -17.48
CA THR A 436 -16.08 -42.31 -16.05
C THR A 436 -17.23 -42.77 -15.15
N GLN A 437 -18.20 -43.49 -15.71
CA GLN A 437 -19.43 -43.88 -14.99
C GLN A 437 -19.15 -44.78 -13.77
N ALA A 438 -18.11 -45.61 -13.84
CA ALA A 438 -17.66 -46.48 -12.76
C ALA A 438 -16.66 -45.81 -11.80
N ASP A 439 -16.20 -44.59 -12.10
CA ASP A 439 -15.28 -43.84 -11.25
C ASP A 439 -16.06 -43.07 -10.16
N ALA A 440 -15.41 -42.79 -9.04
CA ALA A 440 -15.90 -41.84 -8.06
C ALA A 440 -15.33 -40.44 -8.38
N CYS A 441 -16.21 -39.52 -8.79
CA CYS A 441 -15.85 -38.15 -9.14
C CYS A 441 -16.50 -37.16 -8.17
N TYR A 442 -15.69 -36.32 -7.53
CA TYR A 442 -16.17 -35.28 -6.62
C TYR A 442 -15.19 -34.11 -6.50
N VAL A 443 -15.69 -32.98 -6.03
CA VAL A 443 -14.90 -31.80 -5.64
C VAL A 443 -14.77 -31.76 -4.12
N ARG A 444 -13.53 -31.64 -3.65
CA ARG A 444 -13.19 -31.51 -2.22
C ARG A 444 -12.64 -30.10 -1.96
N ARG A 445 -13.13 -29.43 -0.92
CA ARG A 445 -12.57 -28.14 -0.47
C ARG A 445 -11.43 -28.37 0.51
N GLU A 446 -10.28 -27.77 0.23
CA GLU A 446 -9.09 -27.82 1.07
C GLU A 446 -8.65 -26.38 1.41
N PRO A 447 -8.21 -26.08 2.65
CA PRO A 447 -7.70 -24.75 2.97
C PRO A 447 -6.49 -24.41 2.11
N LEU A 448 -6.31 -23.13 1.80
CA LEU A 448 -5.20 -22.62 1.00
C LEU A 448 -3.87 -22.64 1.77
N GLY A 449 -3.88 -22.21 3.04
CA GLY A 449 -2.68 -22.15 3.87
C GLY A 449 -2.68 -20.98 4.85
N VAL A 450 -1.70 -20.08 4.69
CA VAL A 450 -1.59 -18.83 5.44
C VAL A 450 -2.15 -17.69 4.61
N VAL A 451 -3.25 -17.10 5.09
CA VAL A 451 -3.97 -16.01 4.46
C VAL A 451 -3.56 -14.68 5.09
N LEU A 452 -3.40 -13.64 4.28
CA LEU A 452 -3.30 -12.25 4.76
C LEU A 452 -4.62 -11.53 4.55
N ILE A 453 -5.16 -10.90 5.59
CA ILE A 453 -6.33 -10.02 5.52
C ILE A 453 -5.88 -8.60 5.87
N ILE A 454 -6.06 -7.67 4.95
CA ILE A 454 -5.76 -6.24 5.14
C ILE A 454 -7.08 -5.47 5.19
N GLY A 455 -7.43 -4.98 6.38
CA GLY A 455 -8.67 -4.24 6.62
C GLY A 455 -8.52 -2.73 6.40
N PRO A 456 -9.58 -2.04 5.91
CA PRO A 456 -9.61 -0.59 5.76
C PRO A 456 -10.06 0.07 7.07
N TRP A 457 -10.20 1.39 7.04
CA TRP A 457 -10.47 2.22 8.23
C TRP A 457 -11.94 2.61 8.41
N ASN A 458 -12.79 2.47 7.39
CA ASN A 458 -14.15 3.02 7.41
C ASN A 458 -15.16 2.14 8.14
N TYR A 459 -15.00 0.81 8.02
CA TYR A 459 -15.66 -0.19 8.87
C TYR A 459 -14.60 -1.13 9.46
N PRO A 460 -13.76 -0.64 10.39
CA PRO A 460 -12.49 -1.27 10.74
C PRO A 460 -12.63 -2.58 11.53
N ILE A 461 -13.83 -2.90 12.03
CA ILE A 461 -14.10 -4.18 12.69
C ILE A 461 -14.71 -5.15 11.68
N HIS A 462 -15.83 -4.80 11.04
CA HIS A 462 -16.51 -5.68 10.11
C HIS A 462 -15.58 -6.12 8.99
N LEU A 463 -14.97 -5.18 8.27
CA LEU A 463 -14.20 -5.49 7.05
C LEU A 463 -12.90 -6.26 7.35
N LEU A 464 -12.54 -6.38 8.63
CA LEU A 464 -11.47 -7.24 9.11
C LEU A 464 -11.99 -8.62 9.54
N LEU A 465 -13.11 -8.65 10.28
CA LEU A 465 -13.61 -9.86 10.92
C LEU A 465 -14.47 -10.74 10.01
N LEU A 466 -15.29 -10.20 9.09
CA LEU A 466 -16.04 -11.04 8.14
C LEU A 466 -15.13 -11.92 7.26
N PRO A 467 -14.08 -11.40 6.58
CA PRO A 467 -13.16 -12.27 5.85
C PRO A 467 -12.41 -13.24 6.79
N LEU A 468 -12.17 -12.87 8.06
CA LEU A 468 -11.59 -13.76 9.06
C LEU A 468 -12.53 -14.93 9.40
N VAL A 469 -13.84 -14.69 9.56
CA VAL A 469 -14.85 -15.75 9.75
C VAL A 469 -14.74 -16.77 8.62
N ALA A 470 -14.71 -16.30 7.38
CA ALA A 470 -14.61 -17.14 6.20
C ALA A 470 -13.29 -17.92 6.14
N ALA A 471 -12.15 -17.27 6.42
CA ALA A 471 -10.83 -17.92 6.42
C ALA A 471 -10.71 -19.00 7.52
N ILE A 472 -11.26 -18.76 8.72
CA ILE A 472 -11.37 -19.75 9.80
C ILE A 472 -12.25 -20.93 9.37
N ALA A 473 -13.43 -20.64 8.81
CA ALA A 473 -14.36 -21.67 8.34
C ALA A 473 -13.72 -22.55 7.24
N ALA A 474 -12.91 -21.97 6.36
CA ALA A 474 -12.14 -22.67 5.33
C ALA A 474 -10.94 -23.45 5.88
N GLY A 475 -10.47 -23.14 7.09
CA GLY A 475 -9.43 -23.90 7.81
C GLY A 475 -8.01 -23.36 7.63
N ASN A 476 -7.88 -22.05 7.36
CA ASN A 476 -6.60 -21.38 7.15
C ASN A 476 -6.00 -20.85 8.45
N CYS A 477 -4.68 -20.65 8.46
CA CYS A 477 -4.04 -19.73 9.40
C CYS A 477 -4.11 -18.31 8.82
N VAL A 478 -4.16 -17.28 9.67
CA VAL A 478 -4.43 -15.91 9.21
C VAL A 478 -3.52 -14.88 9.87
N VAL A 479 -2.97 -13.99 9.05
CA VAL A 479 -2.41 -12.71 9.48
C VAL A 479 -3.47 -11.62 9.27
N ILE A 480 -3.78 -10.89 10.34
CA ILE A 480 -4.82 -9.86 10.39
C ILE A 480 -4.11 -8.51 10.48
N LYS A 481 -4.25 -7.67 9.45
CA LYS A 481 -3.64 -6.33 9.39
C LYS A 481 -4.74 -5.26 9.50
N PRO A 482 -5.01 -4.71 10.71
CA PRO A 482 -5.94 -3.60 10.86
C PRO A 482 -5.36 -2.30 10.29
N SER A 483 -6.23 -1.34 9.96
CA SER A 483 -5.79 -0.03 9.47
C SER A 483 -5.23 0.86 10.59
N GLU A 484 -4.09 1.47 10.32
CA GLU A 484 -3.43 2.47 11.15
C GLU A 484 -4.22 3.79 11.25
N VAL A 485 -5.17 4.03 10.35
CA VAL A 485 -5.99 5.25 10.32
C VAL A 485 -7.07 5.23 11.42
N THR A 486 -7.43 4.04 11.93
CA THR A 486 -8.26 3.84 13.13
C THR A 486 -7.44 3.18 14.24
N PRO A 487 -6.54 3.93 14.89
CA PRO A 487 -5.55 3.37 15.80
C PRO A 487 -6.19 2.79 17.07
N SER A 488 -7.31 3.35 17.55
CA SER A 488 -7.99 2.85 18.76
C SER A 488 -8.61 1.49 18.49
N VAL A 489 -9.24 1.31 17.32
CA VAL A 489 -9.77 0.00 16.90
C VAL A 489 -8.63 -1.00 16.67
N ALA A 490 -7.54 -0.59 15.99
CA ALA A 490 -6.39 -1.46 15.76
C ALA A 490 -5.77 -1.97 17.06
N GLU A 491 -5.65 -1.11 18.08
CA GLU A 491 -5.16 -1.46 19.41
C GLU A 491 -6.07 -2.50 20.10
N VAL A 492 -7.39 -2.26 20.10
CA VAL A 492 -8.36 -3.19 20.69
C VAL A 492 -8.33 -4.54 19.98
N ILE A 493 -8.27 -4.58 18.65
CA ILE A 493 -8.17 -5.83 17.89
C ILE A 493 -6.87 -6.58 18.22
N ALA A 494 -5.74 -5.87 18.27
CA ALA A 494 -4.45 -6.46 18.63
C ALA A 494 -4.42 -7.02 20.06
N GLU A 495 -5.16 -6.39 20.97
CA GLU A 495 -5.31 -6.85 22.34
C GLU A 495 -6.23 -8.08 22.46
N LEU A 496 -7.37 -8.06 21.78
CA LEU A 496 -8.42 -9.06 21.96
C LEU A 496 -8.16 -10.35 21.18
N ILE A 497 -7.73 -10.29 19.93
CA ILE A 497 -7.56 -11.49 19.10
C ILE A 497 -6.70 -12.58 19.78
N PRO A 498 -5.52 -12.27 20.37
CA PRO A 498 -4.70 -13.27 21.05
C PRO A 498 -5.31 -13.88 22.32
N LYS A 499 -6.33 -13.24 22.92
CA LYS A 499 -7.01 -13.73 24.13
C LYS A 499 -8.08 -14.78 23.82
N TYR A 500 -8.69 -14.71 22.64
CA TYR A 500 -9.80 -15.58 22.24
C TYR A 500 -9.38 -16.63 21.20
N LEU A 501 -8.58 -16.23 20.21
CA LEU A 501 -8.16 -17.13 19.13
C LEU A 501 -6.82 -17.78 19.43
N SER A 502 -6.59 -18.94 18.80
CA SER A 502 -5.32 -19.67 18.87
C SER A 502 -4.19 -18.77 18.38
N GLN A 503 -3.32 -18.36 19.31
CA GLN A 503 -2.16 -17.54 18.98
C GLN A 503 -1.30 -18.20 17.91
N ASP A 504 -1.20 -19.54 17.92
CA ASP A 504 -0.44 -20.34 16.94
C ASP A 504 -0.98 -20.27 15.51
N CYS A 505 -2.26 -19.95 15.31
CA CYS A 505 -2.94 -19.98 14.01
C CYS A 505 -3.41 -18.61 13.51
N PHE A 506 -3.52 -17.62 14.40
CA PHE A 506 -4.03 -16.28 14.08
C PHE A 506 -3.13 -15.23 14.71
N SER A 507 -2.74 -14.21 13.95
CA SER A 507 -1.85 -13.16 14.45
C SER A 507 -2.25 -11.80 13.91
N VAL A 508 -2.19 -10.80 14.78
CA VAL A 508 -2.45 -9.41 14.41
C VAL A 508 -1.12 -8.74 14.13
N PHE A 509 -1.02 -8.07 12.98
CA PHE A 509 0.15 -7.32 12.58
C PHE A 509 -0.26 -5.84 12.41
N CYS A 510 0.07 -5.00 13.38
CA CYS A 510 -0.18 -3.57 13.31
C CYS A 510 0.98 -2.86 12.63
N GLY A 511 0.69 -1.87 11.80
CA GLY A 511 1.70 -1.06 11.12
C GLY A 511 1.09 -0.17 10.04
N GLY A 512 1.86 0.79 9.54
CA GLY A 512 1.47 1.69 8.47
C GLY A 512 1.71 1.11 7.08
N ALA A 513 1.87 2.00 6.10
CA ALA A 513 2.15 1.63 4.71
C ALA A 513 3.46 0.85 4.55
N GLU A 514 4.53 1.25 5.25
CA GLU A 514 5.85 0.62 5.14
C GLU A 514 5.87 -0.80 5.71
N GLU A 515 5.29 -1.00 6.90
CA GLU A 515 5.15 -2.32 7.49
C GLU A 515 4.24 -3.22 6.64
N THR A 516 3.19 -2.66 6.03
CA THR A 516 2.33 -3.41 5.10
C THR A 516 3.10 -3.82 3.84
N LYS A 517 3.94 -2.93 3.29
CA LYS A 517 4.80 -3.22 2.13
C LYS A 517 5.83 -4.31 2.45
N ALA A 518 6.44 -4.27 3.63
CA ALA A 518 7.34 -5.32 4.12
C ALA A 518 6.61 -6.65 4.35
N LEU A 519 5.38 -6.59 4.89
CA LEU A 519 4.52 -7.77 5.06
C LEU A 519 4.25 -8.45 3.72
N LEU A 520 3.85 -7.67 2.71
CA LEU A 520 3.53 -8.14 1.36
C LEU A 520 4.73 -8.76 0.59
N GLN A 521 5.98 -8.54 1.02
CA GLN A 521 7.13 -9.24 0.43
C GLN A 521 7.13 -10.75 0.72
N ASN A 522 6.30 -11.21 1.64
CA ASN A 522 6.26 -12.60 2.06
C ASN A 522 5.22 -13.39 1.28
N LYS A 523 5.49 -14.67 1.09
CA LYS A 523 4.55 -15.59 0.47
C LYS A 523 3.32 -15.82 1.37
N PHE A 524 2.15 -15.47 0.85
CA PHE A 524 0.86 -15.91 1.37
C PHE A 524 0.21 -16.86 0.40
N ASP A 525 -0.67 -17.72 0.90
CA ASP A 525 -1.44 -18.64 0.06
C ASP A 525 -2.73 -17.97 -0.46
N HIS A 526 -3.13 -16.84 0.15
CA HIS A 526 -4.12 -15.89 -0.39
C HIS A 526 -3.91 -14.50 0.25
N ILE A 527 -4.18 -13.43 -0.48
CA ILE A 527 -4.25 -12.07 0.06
C ILE A 527 -5.65 -11.50 -0.15
N PHE A 528 -6.31 -11.11 0.92
CA PHE A 528 -7.59 -10.41 0.91
C PHE A 528 -7.35 -8.95 1.28
N TYR A 529 -7.69 -8.03 0.38
CA TYR A 529 -7.49 -6.61 0.56
C TYR A 529 -8.79 -5.85 0.32
N THR A 530 -9.18 -5.01 1.27
CA THR A 530 -10.22 -4.00 1.07
C THR A 530 -9.61 -2.61 1.19
N GLY A 531 -9.87 -1.74 0.21
CA GLY A 531 -9.38 -0.36 0.25
C GLY A 531 -9.32 0.30 -1.12
N SER A 532 -8.29 1.11 -1.36
CA SER A 532 -8.20 1.96 -2.55
C SER A 532 -7.60 1.23 -3.75
N GLN A 533 -8.00 1.62 -4.96
CA GLN A 533 -7.44 1.07 -6.20
C GLN A 533 -5.93 1.30 -6.32
N VAL A 534 -5.42 2.43 -5.80
CA VAL A 534 -3.98 2.76 -5.82
C VAL A 534 -3.18 1.72 -5.05
N VAL A 535 -3.57 1.42 -3.81
CA VAL A 535 -2.86 0.44 -2.97
C VAL A 535 -3.09 -0.98 -3.48
N ALA A 536 -4.26 -1.28 -4.04
CA ALA A 536 -4.57 -2.58 -4.64
C ALA A 536 -3.60 -2.96 -5.76
N ARG A 537 -3.14 -2.00 -6.58
CA ARG A 537 -2.11 -2.24 -7.60
C ARG A 537 -0.79 -2.68 -6.96
N SER A 538 -0.39 -2.07 -5.86
CA SER A 538 0.81 -2.47 -5.10
C SER A 538 0.66 -3.87 -4.50
N VAL A 539 -0.53 -4.22 -3.99
CA VAL A 539 -0.85 -5.57 -3.51
C VAL A 539 -0.72 -6.59 -4.64
N LEU A 540 -1.25 -6.29 -5.84
CA LEU A 540 -1.15 -7.17 -7.01
C LEU A 540 0.29 -7.41 -7.44
N VAL A 541 1.10 -6.34 -7.50
CA VAL A 541 2.53 -6.45 -7.86
C VAL A 541 3.27 -7.34 -6.87
N ALA A 542 3.00 -7.18 -5.56
CA ALA A 542 3.62 -8.01 -4.54
C ALA A 542 3.14 -9.48 -4.60
N ALA A 543 1.84 -9.70 -4.80
CA ALA A 543 1.25 -11.03 -4.92
C ALA A 543 1.78 -11.80 -6.13
N ALA A 544 2.01 -11.11 -7.26
CA ALA A 544 2.52 -11.69 -8.49
C ALA A 544 3.91 -12.33 -8.31
N GLN A 545 4.76 -11.79 -7.43
CA GLN A 545 6.09 -12.36 -7.12
C GLN A 545 6.02 -13.79 -6.60
N HIS A 546 4.91 -14.15 -5.93
CA HIS A 546 4.70 -15.46 -5.31
C HIS A 546 3.61 -16.29 -6.00
N LEU A 547 3.03 -15.77 -7.09
CA LEU A 547 1.83 -16.31 -7.74
C LEU A 547 0.67 -16.49 -6.74
N THR A 548 0.55 -15.56 -5.79
CA THR A 548 -0.47 -15.60 -4.75
C THR A 548 -1.82 -15.12 -5.32
N PRO A 549 -2.90 -15.90 -5.21
CA PRO A 549 -4.23 -15.42 -5.56
C PRO A 549 -4.67 -14.30 -4.62
N VAL A 550 -5.45 -13.35 -5.14
CA VAL A 550 -5.93 -12.21 -4.36
C VAL A 550 -7.44 -12.03 -4.51
N THR A 551 -8.06 -11.52 -3.45
CA THR A 551 -9.40 -10.92 -3.49
C THR A 551 -9.26 -9.43 -3.20
N LEU A 552 -9.77 -8.61 -4.10
CA LEU A 552 -9.73 -7.16 -3.99
C LEU A 552 -11.15 -6.61 -3.90
N GLU A 553 -11.46 -5.99 -2.76
CA GLU A 553 -12.72 -5.27 -2.51
C GLU A 553 -12.42 -3.76 -2.56
N LEU A 554 -12.71 -3.11 -3.68
CA LEU A 554 -12.32 -1.73 -3.94
C LEU A 554 -13.52 -0.81 -4.04
N GLY A 555 -13.26 0.48 -4.13
CA GLY A 555 -14.29 1.51 -4.31
C GLY A 555 -14.62 1.81 -5.77
N GLY A 556 -15.34 2.91 -5.94
CA GLY A 556 -15.74 3.45 -7.22
C GLY A 556 -16.95 4.36 -7.05
N LYS A 557 -17.34 5.07 -8.10
CA LYS A 557 -18.49 5.99 -8.01
C LYS A 557 -19.79 5.21 -8.20
N THR A 558 -20.40 4.78 -7.09
CA THR A 558 -21.68 4.06 -7.06
C THR A 558 -22.83 4.97 -7.56
N PRO A 559 -23.41 4.73 -8.75
CA PRO A 559 -24.56 5.50 -9.24
C PRO A 559 -25.85 5.16 -8.49
N CYS A 560 -26.70 6.17 -8.34
CA CYS A 560 -28.10 6.00 -7.97
C CYS A 560 -28.99 6.63 -9.05
N PHE A 561 -29.65 5.80 -9.86
CA PHE A 561 -30.58 6.27 -10.87
C PHE A 561 -32.00 6.31 -10.31
N ILE A 562 -32.64 7.48 -10.34
CA ILE A 562 -34.03 7.65 -9.90
C ILE A 562 -34.86 8.01 -11.12
N HIS A 563 -35.70 7.07 -11.52
CA HIS A 563 -36.63 7.23 -12.63
C HIS A 563 -38.03 7.49 -12.09
N GLU A 564 -38.84 8.25 -12.83
CA GLU A 564 -40.18 8.71 -12.47
C GLU A 564 -41.08 7.64 -11.80
N ARG A 565 -42.14 8.08 -11.12
CA ARG A 565 -43.12 7.24 -10.40
C ARG A 565 -42.48 6.47 -9.26
N VAL A 566 -41.94 7.22 -8.30
CA VAL A 566 -41.48 6.71 -7.02
C VAL A 566 -42.15 7.48 -5.90
N ASP A 567 -42.37 6.83 -4.75
CA ASP A 567 -42.67 7.54 -3.51
C ASP A 567 -41.44 8.41 -3.15
N MET A 568 -41.55 9.71 -3.43
CA MET A 568 -40.47 10.68 -3.24
C MET A 568 -39.99 10.74 -1.79
N MET A 569 -40.91 10.57 -0.82
CA MET A 569 -40.54 10.61 0.59
C MET A 569 -39.79 9.35 1.00
N ALA A 570 -40.26 8.18 0.57
CA ALA A 570 -39.55 6.92 0.82
C ALA A 570 -38.19 6.88 0.12
N ALA A 571 -38.12 7.30 -1.15
CA ALA A 571 -36.89 7.39 -1.92
C ALA A 571 -35.90 8.35 -1.26
N ALA A 572 -36.35 9.54 -0.83
CA ALA A 572 -35.52 10.49 -0.11
C ALA A 572 -34.98 9.90 1.20
N ARG A 573 -35.81 9.28 2.04
CA ARG A 573 -35.35 8.66 3.29
C ARG A 573 -34.28 7.60 3.06
N ARG A 574 -34.50 6.71 2.10
CA ARG A 574 -33.54 5.65 1.75
C ARG A 574 -32.25 6.22 1.18
N LEU A 575 -32.32 7.20 0.28
CA LEU A 575 -31.15 7.85 -0.31
C LEU A 575 -30.33 8.61 0.74
N ILE A 576 -30.99 9.41 1.58
CA ILE A 576 -30.34 10.15 2.67
C ILE A 576 -29.67 9.19 3.65
N TRP A 577 -30.38 8.14 4.08
CA TRP A 577 -29.78 7.13 4.96
C TRP A 577 -28.57 6.47 4.29
N ALA A 578 -28.72 5.93 3.07
CA ALA A 578 -27.64 5.23 2.37
C ALA A 578 -26.44 6.14 2.08
N LYS A 579 -26.64 7.44 1.84
CA LYS A 579 -25.56 8.38 1.59
C LYS A 579 -24.83 8.79 2.87
N PHE A 580 -25.57 9.14 3.92
CA PHE A 580 -25.01 9.83 5.08
C PHE A 580 -24.70 8.91 6.26
N PHE A 581 -25.09 7.63 6.17
CA PHE A 581 -24.60 6.58 7.07
C PHE A 581 -23.07 6.54 7.08
N ASN A 582 -22.45 6.52 8.26
CA ASN A 582 -20.99 6.66 8.44
C ASN A 582 -20.39 7.93 7.78
N ALA A 583 -21.17 9.02 7.71
CA ALA A 583 -20.84 10.26 7.00
C ALA A 583 -20.46 10.04 5.52
N GLY A 584 -21.01 9.01 4.87
CA GLY A 584 -20.76 8.68 3.46
C GLY A 584 -19.40 8.06 3.15
N GLN A 585 -18.65 7.65 4.17
CA GLN A 585 -17.36 6.96 4.05
C GLN A 585 -17.57 5.46 3.76
N SER A 586 -18.20 5.14 2.64
CA SER A 586 -18.58 3.76 2.30
C SER A 586 -18.46 3.50 0.81
N CYS A 587 -17.81 2.39 0.41
CA CYS A 587 -17.59 2.01 -0.98
C CYS A 587 -18.90 1.76 -1.76
N VAL A 588 -19.98 1.47 -1.03
CA VAL A 588 -21.33 1.22 -1.56
C VAL A 588 -22.30 2.37 -1.27
N ALA A 589 -21.86 3.49 -0.69
CA ALA A 589 -22.73 4.66 -0.55
C ALA A 589 -23.06 5.21 -1.95
N PRO A 590 -24.28 5.70 -2.19
CA PRO A 590 -24.59 6.47 -3.39
C PRO A 590 -23.55 7.59 -3.57
N ASP A 591 -22.75 7.53 -4.62
CA ASP A 591 -21.71 8.52 -4.85
C ASP A 591 -22.29 9.73 -5.59
N TYR A 592 -23.18 9.48 -6.56
CA TYR A 592 -23.94 10.50 -7.30
C TYR A 592 -25.33 10.01 -7.67
N VAL A 593 -26.23 10.96 -7.99
CA VAL A 593 -27.60 10.67 -8.43
C VAL A 593 -27.79 11.10 -9.89
N LEU A 594 -28.44 10.23 -10.67
CA LEU A 594 -28.92 10.50 -12.01
C LEU A 594 -30.46 10.54 -11.98
N CYS A 595 -31.07 11.62 -12.46
CA CYS A 595 -32.51 11.72 -12.63
C CYS A 595 -32.91 12.83 -13.60
N SER A 596 -34.19 12.91 -13.98
CA SER A 596 -34.69 14.06 -14.76
C SER A 596 -34.73 15.33 -13.90
N ALA A 597 -34.79 16.51 -14.53
CA ALA A 597 -34.91 17.78 -13.82
C ALA A 597 -36.19 17.83 -12.97
N GLU A 598 -37.29 17.29 -13.48
CA GLU A 598 -38.58 17.21 -12.80
C GLU A 598 -38.50 16.30 -11.57
N THR A 599 -37.83 15.15 -11.70
CA THR A 599 -37.62 14.21 -10.60
C THR A 599 -36.72 14.81 -9.52
N ARG A 600 -35.64 15.48 -9.93
CA ARG A 600 -34.76 16.23 -9.02
C ARG A 600 -35.55 17.24 -8.21
N ASP A 601 -36.29 18.13 -8.88
CA ASP A 601 -37.02 19.22 -8.24
C ASP A 601 -38.12 18.72 -7.30
N ALA A 602 -38.78 17.61 -7.65
CA ALA A 602 -39.74 16.94 -6.78
C ALA A 602 -39.09 16.26 -5.55
N LEU A 603 -37.84 15.80 -5.66
CA LEU A 603 -37.14 15.08 -4.61
C LEU A 603 -36.50 16.02 -3.57
N LEU A 604 -36.02 17.20 -3.99
CA LEU A 604 -35.30 18.14 -3.10
C LEU A 604 -36.05 18.48 -1.79
N PRO A 605 -37.36 18.79 -1.77
CA PRO A 605 -38.08 19.06 -0.53
C PRO A 605 -38.13 17.83 0.39
N ALA A 606 -38.26 16.63 -0.18
CA ALA A 606 -38.29 15.38 0.58
C ALA A 606 -36.91 15.04 1.17
N LEU A 607 -35.83 15.35 0.46
CA LEU A 607 -34.45 15.22 0.97
C LEU A 607 -34.21 16.17 2.15
N ALA A 608 -34.61 17.43 2.00
CA ALA A 608 -34.49 18.42 3.07
C ALA A 608 -35.24 17.99 4.33
N GLN A 609 -36.49 17.54 4.16
CA GLN A 609 -37.31 17.04 5.28
C GLN A 609 -36.70 15.80 5.93
N SER A 610 -36.18 14.86 5.14
CA SER A 610 -35.56 13.64 5.66
C SER A 610 -34.27 13.94 6.41
N LEU A 611 -33.44 14.85 5.91
CA LEU A 611 -32.21 15.29 6.58
C LEU A 611 -32.50 15.97 7.92
N SER A 612 -33.43 16.93 7.95
CA SER A 612 -33.83 17.58 9.21
C SER A 612 -34.45 16.58 10.18
N HIS A 613 -35.23 15.61 9.69
CA HIS A 613 -35.79 14.57 10.55
C HIS A 613 -34.72 13.66 11.17
N PHE A 614 -33.68 13.29 10.41
CA PHE A 614 -32.63 12.39 10.89
C PHE A 614 -31.61 13.09 11.80
N TYR A 615 -31.19 14.30 11.46
CA TYR A 615 -30.05 14.96 12.12
C TYR A 615 -30.41 16.29 12.78
N GLY A 616 -31.66 16.74 12.68
CA GLY A 616 -32.12 18.04 13.16
C GLY A 616 -31.70 19.19 12.24
N GLU A 617 -32.12 20.41 12.60
CA GLU A 617 -31.82 21.65 11.86
C GLU A 617 -30.33 22.04 11.88
N LYS A 618 -29.55 21.51 12.83
CA LYS A 618 -28.11 21.73 12.95
C LYS A 618 -27.36 20.39 13.07
N PRO A 619 -27.11 19.69 11.93
CA PRO A 619 -26.58 18.33 11.93
C PRO A 619 -25.24 18.15 12.66
N GLN A 620 -24.41 19.20 12.75
CA GLN A 620 -23.12 19.14 13.47
C GLN A 620 -23.27 18.70 14.93
N GLY A 621 -24.37 19.09 15.59
CA GLY A 621 -24.64 18.69 16.98
C GLY A 621 -25.41 17.37 17.12
N SER A 622 -25.71 16.68 16.03
CA SER A 622 -26.46 15.42 16.06
C SER A 622 -25.59 14.30 16.64
N PRO A 623 -26.12 13.50 17.59
CA PRO A 623 -25.43 12.29 18.07
C PRO A 623 -25.45 11.15 17.05
N ASP A 624 -26.24 11.28 15.98
CA ASP A 624 -26.47 10.25 14.96
C ASP A 624 -25.62 10.49 13.69
N LEU A 625 -24.70 11.46 13.72
CA LEU A 625 -23.81 11.77 12.60
C LEU A 625 -22.33 11.62 13.00
N GLY A 626 -21.61 10.75 12.29
CA GLY A 626 -20.16 10.54 12.47
C GLY A 626 -19.30 11.75 12.04
N ARG A 627 -17.99 11.55 12.03
CA ARG A 627 -17.00 12.54 11.56
C ARG A 627 -16.10 11.97 10.48
N ILE A 628 -15.47 12.87 9.72
CA ILE A 628 -14.45 12.46 8.76
C ILE A 628 -13.24 11.91 9.52
N VAL A 629 -12.76 10.74 9.10
CA VAL A 629 -11.81 9.94 9.88
C VAL A 629 -10.51 10.68 10.24
N SER A 630 -10.00 11.54 9.35
CA SER A 630 -8.75 12.27 9.58
C SER A 630 -8.74 13.65 8.89
N GLY A 631 -7.84 14.53 9.35
CA GLY A 631 -7.66 15.86 8.76
C GLY A 631 -7.30 15.83 7.27
N ARG A 632 -6.54 14.81 6.84
CA ARG A 632 -6.23 14.58 5.41
C ARG A 632 -7.49 14.33 4.59
N HIS A 633 -8.37 13.42 5.05
CA HIS A 633 -9.62 13.11 4.34
C HIS A 633 -10.59 14.30 4.36
N TRP A 634 -10.63 15.04 5.48
CA TRP A 634 -11.43 16.26 5.60
C TRP A 634 -10.97 17.32 4.61
N THR A 635 -9.65 17.57 4.53
CA THR A 635 -9.05 18.56 3.61
C THR A 635 -9.37 18.22 2.16
N ARG A 636 -9.25 16.95 1.77
CA ARG A 636 -9.61 16.48 0.42
C ARG A 636 -11.08 16.76 0.09
N LEU A 637 -12.00 16.35 0.97
CA LEU A 637 -13.43 16.55 0.77
C LEU A 637 -13.83 18.03 0.73
N ASN A 638 -13.26 18.85 1.60
CA ASN A 638 -13.48 20.29 1.57
C ASN A 638 -12.95 20.90 0.27
N ALA A 639 -11.76 20.49 -0.20
CA ALA A 639 -11.22 20.94 -1.48
C ALA A 639 -12.11 20.54 -2.67
N MET A 640 -12.68 19.34 -2.67
CA MET A 640 -13.66 18.92 -3.69
C MET A 640 -14.91 19.82 -3.65
N LEU A 641 -15.45 20.09 -2.46
CA LEU A 641 -16.61 20.96 -2.28
C LEU A 641 -16.34 22.40 -2.77
N GLN A 642 -15.18 22.98 -2.44
CA GLN A 642 -14.82 24.35 -2.85
C GLN A 642 -14.55 24.48 -4.36
N ARG A 643 -14.08 23.41 -5.01
CA ARG A 643 -13.79 23.38 -6.46
C ARG A 643 -15.01 23.01 -7.31
N SER A 644 -16.07 22.48 -6.70
CA SER A 644 -17.31 22.14 -7.39
C SER A 644 -17.95 23.39 -7.98
N ARG A 645 -18.43 23.28 -9.22
CA ARG A 645 -19.29 24.27 -9.87
C ARG A 645 -20.77 24.01 -9.62
N GLY A 646 -21.10 22.82 -9.14
CA GLY A 646 -22.45 22.47 -8.70
C GLY A 646 -22.97 23.39 -7.60
N ARG A 647 -24.29 23.65 -7.63
CA ARG A 647 -24.95 24.54 -6.69
C ARG A 647 -25.37 23.78 -5.44
N VAL A 648 -24.84 24.18 -4.29
CA VAL A 648 -25.26 23.64 -2.98
C VAL A 648 -26.70 24.06 -2.69
N VAL A 649 -27.59 23.08 -2.50
CA VAL A 649 -29.00 23.30 -2.14
C VAL A 649 -29.35 22.88 -0.72
N LEU A 650 -28.58 21.97 -0.13
CA LEU A 650 -28.68 21.54 1.26
C LEU A 650 -27.26 21.39 1.83
N GLY A 651 -27.03 21.77 3.09
CA GLY A 651 -25.75 21.63 3.77
C GLY A 651 -24.69 22.66 3.34
N GLY A 652 -23.46 22.19 3.14
CA GLY A 652 -22.29 22.99 2.73
C GLY A 652 -21.42 23.54 3.86
N GLN A 653 -21.85 23.41 5.12
CA GLN A 653 -21.06 23.84 6.27
C GLN A 653 -19.92 22.86 6.55
N VAL A 654 -18.75 23.38 6.91
CA VAL A 654 -17.56 22.60 7.24
C VAL A 654 -16.91 23.15 8.52
N CYS A 655 -16.28 22.28 9.30
CA CYS A 655 -15.50 22.65 10.48
C CYS A 655 -14.31 21.69 10.60
N GLU A 656 -13.10 22.24 10.60
CA GLU A 656 -11.87 21.45 10.59
C GLU A 656 -11.60 20.85 11.98
N GLU A 657 -11.88 21.63 13.03
CA GLU A 657 -11.55 21.31 14.42
C GLU A 657 -12.18 19.99 14.87
N ASP A 658 -13.44 19.73 14.51
CA ASP A 658 -14.14 18.47 14.78
C ASP A 658 -14.26 17.56 13.54
N ARG A 659 -13.57 17.89 12.43
CA ARG A 659 -13.60 17.17 11.15
C ARG A 659 -15.02 16.95 10.62
N TYR A 660 -15.87 17.96 10.79
CA TYR A 660 -17.25 17.95 10.32
C TYR A 660 -17.36 18.47 8.89
N ILE A 661 -18.18 17.79 8.10
CA ILE A 661 -18.73 18.27 6.83
C ILE A 661 -20.23 17.95 6.88
N ALA A 662 -21.07 18.96 6.67
CA ALA A 662 -22.51 18.79 6.69
C ALA A 662 -22.97 17.80 5.60
N PRO A 663 -24.05 17.03 5.83
CA PRO A 663 -24.76 16.34 4.77
C PRO A 663 -25.13 17.32 3.65
N THR A 664 -24.43 17.23 2.51
CA THR A 664 -24.49 18.25 1.47
C THR A 664 -25.06 17.67 0.19
N VAL A 665 -26.06 18.34 -0.38
CA VAL A 665 -26.65 18.02 -1.68
C VAL A 665 -26.33 19.14 -2.65
N LEU A 666 -25.76 18.77 -3.80
CA LEU A 666 -25.43 19.68 -4.88
C LEU A 666 -26.22 19.31 -6.12
N VAL A 667 -26.79 20.29 -6.79
CA VAL A 667 -27.51 20.13 -8.06
C VAL A 667 -26.81 20.90 -9.16
N ASP A 668 -27.26 20.69 -10.40
CA ASP A 668 -26.66 21.31 -11.58
C ASP A 668 -25.16 20.96 -11.67
N VAL A 669 -24.81 19.72 -11.31
CA VAL A 669 -23.44 19.19 -11.36
C VAL A 669 -23.20 18.65 -12.76
N GLU A 670 -22.11 19.09 -13.37
CA GLU A 670 -21.69 18.64 -14.70
C GLU A 670 -20.80 17.39 -14.61
N GLU A 671 -20.72 16.65 -15.71
CA GLU A 671 -19.93 15.43 -15.82
C GLU A 671 -18.43 15.64 -15.52
N ASP A 672 -17.88 16.79 -15.88
CA ASP A 672 -16.47 17.18 -15.69
C ASP A 672 -16.22 17.93 -14.37
N ASP A 673 -17.21 17.99 -13.47
CA ASP A 673 -17.07 18.64 -12.16
C ASP A 673 -16.06 17.91 -11.26
N ALA A 674 -15.44 18.66 -10.32
CA ALA A 674 -14.50 18.13 -9.34
C ALA A 674 -15.09 16.96 -8.52
N LEU A 675 -16.40 17.01 -8.20
CA LEU A 675 -17.10 15.93 -7.49
C LEU A 675 -17.26 14.67 -8.33
N MET A 676 -17.07 14.74 -9.65
CA MET A 676 -17.27 13.63 -10.57
C MET A 676 -15.98 12.94 -11.03
N GLN A 677 -14.80 13.50 -10.71
CA GLN A 677 -13.50 12.97 -11.16
C GLN A 677 -12.99 11.77 -10.36
N GLU A 678 -13.26 11.74 -9.06
CA GLU A 678 -12.83 10.67 -8.16
C GLU A 678 -13.97 10.24 -7.23
N GLU A 679 -13.78 9.12 -6.52
CA GLU A 679 -14.72 8.66 -5.49
C GLU A 679 -14.83 9.71 -4.36
N ILE A 680 -16.06 10.09 -4.02
CA ILE A 680 -16.29 11.14 -3.02
C ILE A 680 -15.96 10.59 -1.64
N PHE A 681 -16.50 9.43 -1.26
CA PHE A 681 -16.24 8.81 0.04
C PHE A 681 -16.43 9.76 1.24
N GLY A 682 -17.54 10.52 1.21
CA GLY A 682 -17.89 11.53 2.20
C GLY A 682 -19.30 12.09 1.97
N PRO A 683 -19.73 13.07 2.78
CA PRO A 683 -21.12 13.50 2.86
C PRO A 683 -21.46 14.57 1.80
N LEU A 684 -21.03 14.35 0.54
CA LEU A 684 -21.36 15.21 -0.60
C LEU A 684 -22.11 14.38 -1.64
N LEU A 685 -23.32 14.81 -2.02
CA LEU A 685 -24.20 14.09 -2.95
C LEU A 685 -24.52 14.97 -4.17
N PRO A 686 -23.74 14.85 -5.27
CA PRO A 686 -24.04 15.52 -6.53
C PRO A 686 -25.22 14.88 -7.27
N PHE A 687 -26.05 15.73 -7.86
CA PHE A 687 -27.15 15.39 -8.76
C PHE A 687 -26.82 15.85 -10.18
N LEU A 688 -26.89 14.90 -11.11
CA LEU A 688 -26.75 15.13 -12.54
C LEU A 688 -28.08 14.87 -13.23
N THR A 689 -28.42 15.71 -14.20
CA THR A 689 -29.66 15.58 -14.95
C THR A 689 -29.46 14.72 -16.19
N VAL A 690 -30.34 13.74 -16.39
CA VAL A 690 -30.41 12.90 -17.59
C VAL A 690 -31.84 12.91 -18.14
N SER A 691 -31.97 12.86 -19.46
CA SER A 691 -33.25 12.96 -20.16
C SER A 691 -33.96 11.63 -20.38
N SER A 692 -33.26 10.50 -20.23
CA SER A 692 -33.82 9.18 -20.49
C SER A 692 -33.10 8.06 -19.73
N VAL A 693 -33.74 6.88 -19.66
CA VAL A 693 -33.12 5.65 -19.15
C VAL A 693 -31.89 5.27 -19.98
N ASP A 694 -31.95 5.43 -21.30
CA ASP A 694 -30.83 5.13 -22.20
C ASP A 694 -29.62 6.02 -21.92
N GLU A 695 -29.83 7.32 -21.75
CA GLU A 695 -28.77 8.25 -21.41
C GLU A 695 -28.14 7.94 -20.05
N ALA A 696 -28.95 7.58 -19.05
CA ALA A 696 -28.46 7.15 -17.75
C ALA A 696 -27.57 5.90 -17.86
N ILE A 697 -28.00 4.90 -18.64
CA ILE A 697 -27.24 3.67 -18.91
C ILE A 697 -25.92 4.00 -19.62
N ASP A 698 -25.96 4.83 -20.66
CA ASP A 698 -24.78 5.23 -21.41
C ASP A 698 -23.79 6.01 -20.53
N PHE A 699 -24.29 6.90 -19.67
CA PHE A 699 -23.48 7.63 -18.70
C PHE A 699 -22.74 6.70 -17.73
N MET A 700 -23.45 5.70 -17.19
CA MET A 700 -22.86 4.71 -16.28
C MET A 700 -21.84 3.81 -16.99
N ASN A 701 -22.14 3.36 -18.21
CA ASN A 701 -21.28 2.44 -18.97
C ASN A 701 -20.00 3.06 -19.52
N ARG A 702 -19.95 4.40 -19.68
CA ARG A 702 -18.72 5.12 -20.07
C ARG A 702 -17.72 5.27 -18.93
N ARG A 703 -18.08 4.87 -17.71
CA ARG A 703 -17.24 4.92 -16.50
C ARG A 703 -16.79 3.54 -16.09
N ASP A 704 -15.82 3.52 -15.17
CA ASP A 704 -15.42 2.30 -14.48
C ASP A 704 -16.61 1.66 -13.75
N LYS A 705 -16.64 0.32 -13.80
CA LYS A 705 -17.70 -0.48 -13.18
C LYS A 705 -17.70 -0.30 -11.66
N PRO A 706 -18.81 0.19 -11.07
CA PRO A 706 -18.88 0.50 -9.65
C PRO A 706 -19.08 -0.76 -8.78
N LEU A 707 -18.78 -0.64 -7.49
CA LEU A 707 -19.01 -1.73 -6.53
C LEU A 707 -20.51 -1.99 -6.33
N ALA A 708 -21.34 -0.95 -6.34
CA ALA A 708 -22.79 -1.05 -6.29
C ALA A 708 -23.45 -0.18 -7.37
N LEU A 709 -24.69 -0.50 -7.71
CA LEU A 709 -25.56 0.30 -8.58
C LEU A 709 -26.98 0.27 -8.00
N TYR A 710 -27.58 1.45 -7.86
CA TYR A 710 -28.93 1.60 -7.33
C TYR A 710 -29.91 2.14 -8.36
N VAL A 711 -31.12 1.56 -8.41
CA VAL A 711 -32.21 2.04 -9.27
C VAL A 711 -33.48 2.21 -8.46
N PHE A 712 -34.02 3.42 -8.40
CA PHE A 712 -35.32 3.70 -7.80
C PHE A 712 -36.35 3.88 -8.92
N SER A 713 -37.33 2.98 -8.98
CA SER A 713 -38.41 2.96 -9.97
C SER A 713 -39.48 1.95 -9.53
N GLU A 714 -40.76 2.28 -9.70
CA GLU A 714 -41.86 1.32 -9.62
C GLU A 714 -42.08 0.55 -10.93
N ASP A 715 -41.48 0.99 -12.04
CA ASP A 715 -41.55 0.30 -13.33
C ASP A 715 -40.48 -0.79 -13.42
N SER A 716 -40.91 -2.06 -13.36
CA SER A 716 -40.04 -3.22 -13.46
C SER A 716 -39.31 -3.33 -14.80
N LYS A 717 -39.86 -2.77 -15.89
CA LYS A 717 -39.17 -2.74 -17.18
C LYS A 717 -37.94 -1.85 -17.11
N VAL A 718 -38.03 -0.71 -16.43
CA VAL A 718 -36.88 0.20 -16.22
C VAL A 718 -35.81 -0.50 -15.38
N VAL A 719 -36.21 -1.11 -14.25
CA VAL A 719 -35.28 -1.85 -13.38
C VAL A 719 -34.55 -2.96 -14.16
N ASN A 720 -35.28 -3.79 -14.90
CA ASN A 720 -34.70 -4.87 -15.69
C ASN A 720 -33.81 -4.35 -16.82
N THR A 721 -34.21 -3.27 -17.51
CA THR A 721 -33.41 -2.67 -18.59
C THR A 721 -32.07 -2.17 -18.06
N VAL A 722 -32.05 -1.50 -16.91
CA VAL A 722 -30.79 -1.03 -16.30
C VAL A 722 -29.96 -2.22 -15.83
N LEU A 723 -30.57 -3.21 -15.16
CA LEU A 723 -29.89 -4.42 -14.69
C LEU A 723 -29.20 -5.19 -15.83
N GLU A 724 -29.89 -5.37 -16.96
CA GLU A 724 -29.38 -6.14 -18.11
C GLU A 724 -28.31 -5.39 -18.92
N ARG A 725 -28.35 -4.06 -18.92
CA ARG A 725 -27.48 -3.22 -19.77
C ARG A 725 -26.36 -2.52 -19.04
N THR A 726 -26.16 -2.81 -17.75
CA THR A 726 -25.05 -2.28 -16.95
C THR A 726 -24.28 -3.41 -16.26
N SER A 727 -23.13 -3.09 -15.66
CA SER A 727 -22.31 -4.05 -14.93
C SER A 727 -21.75 -3.40 -13.66
N SER A 728 -22.04 -4.00 -12.51
CA SER A 728 -21.58 -3.58 -11.18
C SER A 728 -21.29 -4.80 -10.30
N GLY A 729 -20.65 -4.61 -9.15
CA GLY A 729 -20.45 -5.68 -8.17
C GLY A 729 -21.76 -6.19 -7.57
N GLY A 730 -22.57 -5.26 -7.06
CA GLY A 730 -23.94 -5.49 -6.60
C GLY A 730 -24.95 -4.58 -7.29
N PHE A 731 -26.21 -5.02 -7.32
CA PHE A 731 -27.34 -4.26 -7.85
C PHE A 731 -28.48 -4.29 -6.83
N CYS A 732 -29.05 -3.13 -6.50
CA CYS A 732 -30.22 -3.06 -5.63
C CYS A 732 -31.24 -2.08 -6.18
N SER A 733 -32.49 -2.51 -6.27
CA SER A 733 -33.59 -1.65 -6.69
C SER A 733 -34.37 -1.15 -5.48
N ASN A 734 -34.73 0.13 -5.49
CA ASN A 734 -35.56 0.81 -4.50
C ASN A 734 -34.98 0.84 -3.08
N ASP A 735 -33.70 0.55 -2.90
CA ASP A 735 -32.97 0.71 -1.63
C ASP A 735 -31.45 0.83 -1.90
N GLY A 736 -30.67 1.12 -0.86
CA GLY A 736 -29.21 1.18 -0.92
C GLY A 736 -28.56 0.45 0.25
N ILE A 737 -27.32 -0.01 0.10
CA ILE A 737 -26.50 -0.72 1.12
C ILE A 737 -27.04 -2.10 1.54
N VAL A 738 -28.35 -2.26 1.76
CA VAL A 738 -28.96 -3.42 2.43
C VAL A 738 -28.67 -4.78 1.79
N TYR A 739 -28.40 -4.86 0.48
CA TYR A 739 -28.08 -6.13 -0.18
C TYR A 739 -26.82 -6.80 0.40
N MET A 740 -25.86 -6.01 0.90
CA MET A 740 -24.64 -6.52 1.51
C MET A 740 -24.87 -7.19 2.87
N THR A 741 -26.08 -7.06 3.44
CA THR A 741 -26.42 -7.68 4.73
C THR A 741 -26.94 -9.11 4.58
N VAL A 742 -27.05 -9.62 3.35
CA VAL A 742 -27.61 -10.94 3.05
C VAL A 742 -26.45 -11.94 2.83
N PRO A 743 -26.10 -12.81 3.80
CA PRO A 743 -24.94 -13.69 3.69
C PRO A 743 -24.99 -14.71 2.54
N GLY A 744 -26.17 -14.92 1.96
CA GLY A 744 -26.36 -15.79 0.80
C GLY A 744 -25.96 -15.16 -0.54
N LEU A 745 -25.87 -13.84 -0.62
CA LEU A 745 -25.41 -13.13 -1.81
C LEU A 745 -23.88 -13.00 -1.78
N PRO A 746 -23.17 -13.22 -2.90
CA PRO A 746 -21.76 -12.88 -2.97
C PRO A 746 -21.61 -11.37 -2.92
N PHE A 747 -20.70 -10.89 -2.08
CA PHE A 747 -20.28 -9.50 -2.09
C PHE A 747 -18.89 -9.41 -2.72
N GLY A 748 -18.73 -8.60 -3.76
CA GLY A 748 -17.48 -8.41 -4.47
C GLY A 748 -17.61 -7.40 -5.61
N GLY A 749 -16.47 -6.83 -6.03
CA GLY A 749 -16.39 -5.93 -7.16
C GLY A 749 -16.24 -6.62 -8.52
N VAL A 750 -16.24 -5.82 -9.59
CA VAL A 750 -15.90 -6.26 -10.95
C VAL A 750 -15.09 -5.19 -11.66
N GLY A 751 -13.95 -5.56 -12.24
CA GLY A 751 -13.06 -4.62 -12.92
C GLY A 751 -12.39 -3.67 -11.91
N ALA A 752 -12.56 -2.36 -12.08
CA ALA A 752 -11.90 -1.35 -11.23
C ALA A 752 -12.42 -1.34 -9.79
N SER A 753 -13.67 -1.78 -9.54
CA SER A 753 -14.21 -1.96 -8.19
C SER A 753 -13.70 -3.23 -7.48
N GLY A 754 -12.88 -4.04 -8.16
CA GLY A 754 -12.26 -5.23 -7.57
C GLY A 754 -12.57 -6.52 -8.32
N PHE A 755 -12.13 -7.64 -7.74
CA PHE A 755 -12.43 -8.98 -8.22
C PHE A 755 -12.26 -10.02 -7.11
N GLY A 756 -12.96 -11.15 -7.29
CA GLY A 756 -13.24 -12.08 -6.21
C GLY A 756 -14.51 -11.68 -5.47
N ASN A 757 -14.93 -12.49 -4.49
CA ASN A 757 -16.08 -12.19 -3.66
C ASN A 757 -15.97 -12.94 -2.32
N TYR A 758 -16.77 -12.52 -1.35
CA TYR A 758 -16.91 -13.19 -0.07
C TYR A 758 -18.35 -13.08 0.45
N HIS A 759 -18.50 -13.23 1.78
CA HIS A 759 -19.74 -13.48 2.53
C HIS A 759 -20.21 -14.94 2.49
N GLY A 760 -20.68 -15.42 3.63
CA GLY A 760 -21.20 -16.74 3.86
C GLY A 760 -20.41 -17.85 3.16
N ARG A 761 -21.11 -18.59 2.29
CA ARG A 761 -20.52 -19.69 1.53
C ARG A 761 -19.45 -19.21 0.55
N TRP A 762 -19.64 -18.03 -0.05
CA TRP A 762 -18.74 -17.49 -1.06
C TRP A 762 -17.38 -17.15 -0.45
N GLY A 763 -17.36 -16.60 0.76
CA GLY A 763 -16.12 -16.41 1.53
C GLY A 763 -15.42 -17.74 1.83
N PHE A 764 -16.16 -18.76 2.26
CA PHE A 764 -15.60 -20.10 2.48
C PHE A 764 -14.95 -20.67 1.21
N GLU A 765 -15.62 -20.53 0.05
CA GLU A 765 -15.09 -20.99 -1.24
C GLU A 765 -13.86 -20.16 -1.66
N THR A 766 -13.85 -18.84 -1.47
CA THR A 766 -12.71 -17.96 -1.77
C THR A 766 -11.44 -18.36 -1.01
N PHE A 767 -11.56 -18.78 0.24
CA PHE A 767 -10.43 -19.23 1.05
C PHE A 767 -10.20 -20.75 0.98
N SER A 768 -10.79 -21.44 -0.01
CA SER A 768 -10.66 -22.88 -0.24
C SER A 768 -10.18 -23.20 -1.66
N HIS A 769 -9.29 -24.17 -1.80
CA HIS A 769 -9.04 -24.80 -3.08
C HIS A 769 -10.09 -25.87 -3.37
N GLN A 770 -10.76 -25.76 -4.52
CA GLN A 770 -11.68 -26.77 -5.04
C GLN A 770 -10.90 -27.86 -5.78
N ARG A 771 -10.50 -28.89 -5.05
CA ARG A 771 -9.72 -30.01 -5.60
C ARG A 771 -10.64 -30.99 -6.33
N ALA A 772 -10.45 -31.12 -7.63
CA ALA A 772 -11.08 -32.17 -8.43
C ALA A 772 -10.47 -33.54 -8.09
N VAL A 773 -11.32 -34.52 -7.78
CA VAL A 773 -10.89 -35.89 -7.45
C VAL A 773 -11.63 -36.90 -8.33
N LEU A 774 -10.84 -37.73 -9.03
CA LEU A 774 -11.33 -38.92 -9.73
C LEU A 774 -10.61 -40.13 -9.13
N LEU A 775 -11.36 -41.01 -8.46
CA LEU A 775 -10.85 -42.27 -7.96
C LEU A 775 -11.33 -43.39 -8.89
N ARG A 776 -10.38 -43.95 -9.65
CA ARG A 776 -10.58 -45.09 -10.53
C ARG A 776 -10.22 -46.38 -9.83
N THR A 777 -11.03 -47.41 -10.08
CA THR A 777 -10.76 -48.77 -9.60
C THR A 777 -10.14 -49.61 -10.73
N TRP A 778 -9.45 -50.70 -10.38
CA TRP A 778 -8.77 -51.60 -11.32
C TRP A 778 -9.68 -52.47 -12.22
N PRO A 779 -10.92 -52.82 -11.85
CA PRO A 779 -11.85 -53.48 -12.77
C PRO A 779 -12.09 -52.62 -14.02
N MET A 780 -12.28 -53.25 -15.19
CA MET A 780 -12.49 -52.60 -16.51
C MET A 780 -11.23 -52.18 -17.29
N GLU A 781 -10.04 -52.66 -16.92
CA GLU A 781 -8.79 -52.37 -17.66
C GLU A 781 -8.83 -52.77 -19.14
N MET A 782 -9.58 -53.83 -19.49
CA MET A 782 -9.76 -54.24 -20.89
C MET A 782 -10.44 -53.16 -21.75
N ILE A 783 -11.32 -52.33 -21.17
CA ILE A 783 -12.01 -51.24 -21.88
C ILE A 783 -11.04 -50.08 -22.15
N ASN A 784 -10.03 -49.90 -21.29
CA ASN A 784 -8.96 -48.93 -21.54
C ASN A 784 -8.12 -49.31 -22.78
N GLY A 785 -8.16 -50.56 -23.25
CA GLY A 785 -7.55 -50.99 -24.51
C GLY A 785 -8.02 -50.17 -25.72
N LEU A 786 -9.20 -49.56 -25.68
CA LEU A 786 -9.68 -48.67 -26.73
C LEU A 786 -8.84 -47.38 -26.86
N ARG A 787 -8.27 -46.87 -25.75
CA ARG A 787 -7.42 -45.66 -25.74
C ARG A 787 -5.92 -45.98 -25.72
N TYR A 788 -5.53 -47.24 -25.59
CA TYR A 788 -4.12 -47.63 -25.55
C TYR A 788 -3.54 -47.87 -26.95
N PRO A 789 -2.25 -47.59 -27.16
CA PRO A 789 -1.55 -48.04 -28.36
C PRO A 789 -1.51 -49.58 -28.47
N PRO A 790 -1.45 -50.14 -29.69
CA PRO A 790 -1.41 -49.44 -30.97
C PRO A 790 -2.80 -48.90 -31.37
N TYR A 791 -2.81 -47.66 -31.88
CA TYR A 791 -4.04 -47.02 -32.33
C TYR A 791 -4.51 -47.62 -33.66
N THR A 792 -5.77 -48.06 -33.71
CA THR A 792 -6.39 -48.66 -34.90
C THR A 792 -7.66 -47.92 -35.28
N GLU A 793 -8.03 -47.92 -36.56
CA GLU A 793 -9.30 -47.32 -37.04
C GLU A 793 -10.53 -47.90 -36.35
N LYS A 794 -10.48 -49.20 -35.99
CA LYS A 794 -11.53 -49.86 -35.21
C LYS A 794 -11.67 -49.22 -33.82
N ASN A 795 -10.56 -49.03 -33.11
CA ASN A 795 -10.57 -48.41 -31.79
C ASN A 795 -11.01 -46.94 -31.86
N LEU A 796 -10.58 -46.21 -32.90
CA LEU A 796 -10.99 -44.82 -33.15
C LEU A 796 -12.51 -44.71 -33.41
N THR A 797 -13.09 -45.64 -34.15
CA THR A 797 -14.55 -45.67 -34.41
C THR A 797 -15.34 -45.88 -33.12
N TRP A 798 -14.91 -46.81 -32.27
CA TRP A 798 -15.52 -47.04 -30.95
C TRP A 798 -15.36 -45.84 -30.02
N LEU A 799 -14.18 -45.23 -29.99
CA LEU A 799 -13.92 -44.01 -29.22
C LEU A 799 -14.82 -42.85 -29.66
N ARG A 800 -15.00 -42.62 -30.97
CA ARG A 800 -15.90 -41.59 -31.48
C ARG A 800 -17.35 -41.83 -31.05
N TRP A 801 -17.82 -43.07 -31.11
CA TRP A 801 -19.16 -43.43 -30.65
C TRP A 801 -19.36 -43.25 -29.14
N ALA A 802 -18.32 -43.46 -28.33
CA ALA A 802 -18.38 -43.38 -26.87
C ALA A 802 -18.13 -41.97 -26.33
N ALA A 803 -17.31 -41.16 -27.01
CA ALA A 803 -16.87 -39.84 -26.56
C ALA A 803 -17.69 -38.68 -27.16
N MET A 804 -18.34 -38.87 -28.31
CA MET A 804 -19.21 -37.84 -28.88
C MET A 804 -20.60 -37.91 -28.24
N PRO A 805 -21.17 -36.77 -27.81
CA PRO A 805 -22.53 -36.73 -27.29
C PRO A 805 -23.50 -37.21 -28.38
N LYS A 806 -24.27 -38.26 -28.09
CA LYS A 806 -25.33 -38.73 -28.98
C LYS A 806 -26.54 -37.83 -28.77
N ASN A 807 -26.77 -36.91 -29.71
CA ASN A 807 -27.95 -36.06 -29.85
C ASN A 807 -28.53 -35.48 -28.54
N CYS A 808 -28.20 -34.22 -28.25
CA CYS A 808 -29.07 -33.37 -27.45
C CYS A 808 -30.40 -33.20 -28.21
N THR A 809 -31.43 -33.94 -27.81
CA THR A 809 -32.81 -33.49 -28.04
C THR A 809 -33.04 -32.39 -27.03
N ILE A 810 -33.00 -31.14 -27.48
CA ILE A 810 -33.43 -29.98 -26.70
C ILE A 810 -34.95 -30.14 -26.52
N MET A 811 -35.40 -30.36 -25.28
CA MET A 811 -36.80 -30.21 -24.88
C MET A 811 -36.89 -29.02 -23.93
#